data_AF-A0AB34FS19-F1
#
_entry.id   AF-A0AB34FS19-F1
#
_cell.length_a   1.000
_cell.length_b   1.000
_cell.length_c   1.000
_cell.angle_alpha   90.00
_cell.angle_beta   90.00
_cell.angle_gamma   90.00
#
_symmetry.space_group_name_H-M   'P 1'
#
loop_
_entity.id
_entity.type
_entity.pdbx_description
1 polymer ?
#
loop_
_entity_poly.entity_id
_entity_poly.type
_entity_poly.pdbx_seq_one_letter_code
_entity_poly.pdbx_strand_id
1 'polypeptide(L)'
;MGIPAAFRWLSNKYPKIISPVVEEQPVTMDDGTVVPVDTTRTNPNGEEFDNLYLDMNGIVHPCSHPEDRPAPKDEEEMMLEVFRYTDRVVNMVRPRKLLMIAVDGVAPRAKMNQQRSRRFRSAQEAKEKEADKQELLKLVKQQNGGVLPPEHVDNVAKKAFDTNSITPGTPFMDILAASLRYWCQYKLNTDPAWAKLKVIISDATVPGEGEHKIMSYVRSQRASADHDPNTRHVIYGLDADLIMLGLATHEPYFRVLREDVFFQDSKARSCKLCGQKGHEARNCRGEAKEKDGEFDEKDNAAPLKPFIWLHVSVLREYLAAELAVPGLPFRFDLERAIDDWVFMCCFVGNDFLPHLPALEIREHGIDTLMAIWRDNLPSMGGYVTKDGHIDWNRAQCILDGLAKQEDSIFKRRKEQEDRREANAKRRKLQHGGGGGPTGRHSSDGPRKGGHQDPNRGLQLHPIASFPKEPPQAMTHDMIVNRGPAKDATMANKSAASVLKDQLRSTQQSSKPEVQEPSSSPSGLGKRKASELEDATKYASSRPEGTSTPEQSDAGPVDTVRLWEDGYADRYYQQKFHKGPEDQAFRHGVARAYAEGLAWVLLYYFQGCPSWDWFYPYHYAPFAADFKGLASLDIAFDQGYTSKPFEQLMSVLPAASRHALPDVFHSLMLDKDSEIIDFYPEEFEVDLNGKKMAWQGVALLPFIDMSRLLAAVRGKYPLLSPEDAARNGVGRDVLIFSDGHEGLYDDVLTKFYSKRQAASKLKLNPKTSGGMAGKVEKLPEYVPHGALRYPLERRAMPDLDYDRSVRSILLKKLKF
;
A
#
# COMPACT_ATOMS: atom_id res chain seq x y z
N MET A 1 4.95 -5.71 0.18
CA MET A 1 4.92 -4.77 1.34
C MET A 1 3.54 -4.15 1.44
N GLY A 2 3.08 -3.76 2.63
CA GLY A 2 1.84 -2.96 2.73
C GLY A 2 2.17 -1.49 2.59
N ILE A 3 1.41 -0.74 1.78
CA ILE A 3 1.51 0.73 1.67
C ILE A 3 1.64 1.41 3.05
N PRO A 4 0.84 1.04 4.07
CA PRO A 4 0.95 1.67 5.39
C PRO A 4 2.24 1.32 6.13
N ALA A 5 2.85 0.16 5.86
CA ALA A 5 4.06 -0.28 6.55
C ALA A 5 5.30 0.45 6.04
N ALA A 6 5.46 0.57 4.71
CA ALA A 6 6.55 1.32 4.09
C ALA A 6 6.44 2.80 4.45
N PHE A 7 5.24 3.37 4.34
CA PHE A 7 4.98 4.75 4.69
C PHE A 7 5.25 5.03 6.18
N ARG A 8 4.79 4.17 7.09
CA ARG A 8 5.05 4.30 8.53
C ARG A 8 6.53 4.22 8.88
N TRP A 9 7.30 3.37 8.18
CA TRP A 9 8.74 3.30 8.38
C TRP A 9 9.44 4.58 7.92
N LEU A 10 9.11 5.07 6.70
CA LEU A 10 9.64 6.33 6.18
C LEU A 10 9.28 7.52 7.08
N SER A 11 8.02 7.61 7.54
CA SER A 11 7.54 8.70 8.40
C SER A 11 8.25 8.72 9.75
N ASN A 12 8.53 7.55 10.32
CA ASN A 12 9.20 7.45 11.62
C ASN A 12 10.69 7.75 11.50
N LYS A 13 11.32 7.32 10.41
CA LYS A 13 12.76 7.48 10.21
C LYS A 13 13.15 8.86 9.70
N TYR A 14 12.36 9.41 8.77
CA TYR A 14 12.61 10.68 8.12
C TYR A 14 11.43 11.63 8.33
N PRO A 15 11.13 12.08 9.56
CA PRO A 15 9.89 12.79 9.88
C PRO A 15 9.72 14.11 9.12
N LYS A 16 10.82 14.78 8.73
CA LYS A 16 10.75 16.06 7.99
C LYS A 16 10.36 15.91 6.52
N ILE A 17 10.27 14.68 5.98
CA ILE A 17 9.74 14.49 4.63
C ILE A 17 8.24 14.75 4.58
N ILE A 18 7.56 14.84 5.74
CA ILE A 18 6.11 15.00 5.82
C ILE A 18 5.77 16.42 6.28
N SER A 19 4.84 17.07 5.58
CA SER A 19 4.19 18.29 6.08
C SER A 19 2.70 18.27 5.75
N PRO A 20 1.84 18.91 6.56
CA PRO A 20 0.42 19.04 6.23
C PRO A 20 0.23 19.89 4.96
N VAL A 21 -0.84 19.63 4.23
CA VAL A 21 -1.29 20.47 3.11
C VAL A 21 -2.18 21.58 3.67
N VAL A 22 -1.92 22.81 3.25
CA VAL A 22 -2.79 23.95 3.53
C VAL A 22 -3.83 24.04 2.42
N GLU A 23 -5.10 23.86 2.79
CA GLU A 23 -6.26 24.04 1.90
C GLU A 23 -7.03 25.31 2.28
N GLU A 24 -7.34 26.13 1.27
CA GLU A 24 -8.32 27.22 1.43
C GLU A 24 -9.71 26.64 1.24
N GLN A 25 -10.65 27.05 2.09
CA GLN A 25 -12.05 26.62 2.00
C GLN A 25 -12.93 27.79 1.54
N PRO A 26 -14.01 27.52 0.79
CA PRO A 26 -14.98 28.54 0.43
C PRO A 26 -15.52 29.25 1.67
N VAL A 27 -15.61 30.57 1.62
CA VAL A 27 -16.10 31.37 2.74
C VAL A 27 -17.58 31.60 2.55
N THR A 28 -18.39 31.12 3.50
CA THR A 28 -19.83 31.44 3.54
C THR A 28 -19.98 32.75 4.28
N MET A 29 -20.49 33.77 3.59
CA MET A 29 -20.78 35.08 4.16
C MET A 29 -22.07 35.02 5.00
N ASP A 30 -22.30 36.01 5.87
CA ASP A 30 -23.46 36.06 6.77
C ASP A 30 -24.82 36.08 6.04
N ASP A 31 -24.83 36.46 4.75
CA ASP A 31 -26.00 36.47 3.87
C ASP A 31 -26.29 35.11 3.20
N GLY A 32 -25.48 34.09 3.48
CA GLY A 32 -25.56 32.76 2.87
C GLY A 32 -24.85 32.64 1.51
N THR A 33 -24.23 33.72 1.01
CA THR A 33 -23.45 33.69 -0.22
C THR A 33 -22.12 32.97 0.01
N VAL A 34 -21.84 31.92 -0.79
CA VAL A 34 -20.56 31.20 -0.72
C VAL A 34 -19.59 31.81 -1.73
N VAL A 35 -18.53 32.43 -1.22
CA VAL A 35 -17.42 32.93 -2.04
C VAL A 35 -16.49 31.76 -2.36
N PRO A 36 -16.33 31.37 -3.65
CA PRO A 36 -15.44 30.29 -4.02
C PRO A 36 -13.97 30.69 -3.84
N VAL A 37 -13.12 29.69 -3.69
CA VAL A 37 -11.67 29.87 -3.59
C VAL A 37 -11.11 30.32 -4.94
N ASP A 38 -10.43 31.46 -4.96
CA ASP A 38 -9.73 31.95 -6.16
C ASP A 38 -8.37 31.24 -6.32
N THR A 39 -8.36 30.20 -7.14
CA THR A 39 -7.19 29.36 -7.43
C THR A 39 -6.20 29.99 -8.41
N THR A 40 -6.51 31.17 -8.97
CA THR A 40 -5.56 31.96 -9.77
C THR A 40 -4.50 32.63 -8.89
N ARG A 41 -4.81 32.84 -7.60
CA ARG A 41 -3.88 33.41 -6.63
C ARG A 41 -2.75 32.45 -6.29
N THR A 42 -1.72 33.01 -5.66
CA THR A 42 -0.56 32.24 -5.17
C THR A 42 -0.99 31.08 -4.29
N ASN A 43 -0.30 29.94 -4.40
CA ASN A 43 -0.62 28.76 -3.63
C ASN A 43 -0.38 28.99 -2.12
N PRO A 44 -1.34 28.66 -1.23
CA PRO A 44 -1.22 28.88 0.22
C PRO A 44 -0.14 28.01 0.89
N ASN A 45 0.39 26.98 0.21
CA ASN A 45 1.45 26.11 0.70
C ASN A 45 2.86 26.76 0.61
N GLY A 46 2.94 28.03 0.21
CA GLY A 46 4.19 28.81 0.18
C GLY A 46 5.05 28.58 -1.07
N GLU A 47 4.61 27.74 -1.99
CA GLU A 47 5.29 27.52 -3.27
C GLU A 47 4.32 27.13 -4.40
N GLU A 48 4.73 27.43 -5.63
CA GLU A 48 3.97 27.09 -6.84
C GLU A 48 4.40 25.73 -7.41
N PHE A 49 3.49 25.10 -8.14
CA PHE A 49 3.70 23.81 -8.79
C PHE A 49 3.44 23.89 -10.28
N ASP A 50 4.28 23.25 -11.08
CA ASP A 50 4.15 23.29 -12.54
C ASP A 50 3.22 22.19 -13.05
N ASN A 51 3.51 20.95 -12.67
CA ASN A 51 2.87 19.76 -13.20
C ASN A 51 2.24 18.94 -12.08
N LEU A 52 0.95 18.69 -12.19
CA LEU A 52 0.21 17.75 -11.35
C LEU A 52 -0.09 16.47 -12.14
N TYR A 53 0.26 15.33 -11.56
CA TYR A 53 -0.03 14.00 -12.08
C TYR A 53 -0.99 13.29 -11.14
N LEU A 54 -2.09 12.77 -11.68
CA LEU A 54 -3.11 12.06 -10.90
C LEU A 54 -3.13 10.59 -11.30
N ASP A 55 -2.82 9.71 -10.37
CA ASP A 55 -3.23 8.32 -10.45
C ASP A 55 -4.72 8.22 -10.08
N MET A 56 -5.55 8.01 -11.09
CA MET A 56 -7.00 7.99 -10.94
C MET A 56 -7.50 6.78 -10.19
N ASN A 57 -6.77 5.65 -10.20
CA ASN A 57 -7.21 4.48 -9.44
C ASN A 57 -7.18 4.77 -7.94
N GLY A 58 -6.21 5.57 -7.48
CA GLY A 58 -6.16 6.11 -6.13
C GLY A 58 -7.32 7.04 -5.75
N ILE A 59 -8.02 7.64 -6.71
CA ILE A 59 -9.20 8.52 -6.49
C ILE A 59 -10.51 7.71 -6.58
N VAL A 60 -10.66 6.92 -7.65
CA VAL A 60 -11.89 6.19 -7.96
C VAL A 60 -12.22 5.16 -6.88
N HIS A 61 -11.21 4.49 -6.32
CA HIS A 61 -11.42 3.55 -5.22
C HIS A 61 -12.07 4.22 -4.01
N PRO A 62 -11.47 5.23 -3.34
CA PRO A 62 -12.12 5.95 -2.23
C PRO A 62 -13.49 6.54 -2.57
N CYS A 63 -13.70 7.04 -3.80
CA CYS A 63 -15.00 7.56 -4.23
C CYS A 63 -16.08 6.47 -4.30
N SER A 64 -15.71 5.20 -4.51
CA SER A 64 -16.67 4.09 -4.58
C SER A 64 -17.16 3.57 -3.22
N HIS A 65 -16.39 3.82 -2.17
CA HIS A 65 -16.72 3.43 -0.80
C HIS A 65 -16.22 4.50 0.18
N PRO A 66 -16.78 5.72 0.11
CA PRO A 66 -16.34 6.80 0.96
C PRO A 66 -16.62 6.49 2.43
N GLU A 67 -15.68 6.82 3.31
CA GLU A 67 -15.78 6.51 4.74
C GLU A 67 -16.76 7.45 5.47
N ASP A 68 -16.86 8.69 5.01
CA ASP A 68 -17.59 9.78 5.68
C ASP A 68 -19.05 9.94 5.19
N ARG A 69 -19.44 9.22 4.13
CA ARG A 69 -20.77 9.35 3.49
C ARG A 69 -21.23 8.02 2.87
N PRO A 70 -22.51 7.88 2.51
CA PRO A 70 -23.01 6.69 1.84
C PRO A 70 -22.29 6.44 0.51
N ALA A 71 -22.20 5.17 0.10
CA ALA A 71 -21.70 4.81 -1.22
C ALA A 71 -22.60 5.39 -2.33
N PRO A 72 -22.03 5.80 -3.48
CA PRO A 72 -22.80 6.28 -4.62
C PRO A 72 -23.84 5.26 -5.07
N LYS A 73 -25.03 5.73 -5.45
CA LYS A 73 -26.15 4.88 -5.86
C LYS A 73 -26.00 4.36 -7.29
N ASP A 74 -25.41 5.18 -8.14
CA ASP A 74 -25.24 4.93 -9.58
C ASP A 74 -23.88 5.42 -10.08
N GLU A 75 -23.55 5.07 -11.33
CA GLU A 75 -22.28 5.44 -11.95
C GLU A 75 -22.14 6.96 -12.15
N GLU A 76 -23.25 7.69 -12.30
CA GLU A 76 -23.19 9.14 -12.46
C GLU A 76 -22.88 9.85 -11.15
N GLU A 77 -23.49 9.43 -10.03
CA GLU A 77 -23.13 9.92 -8.68
C GLU A 77 -21.66 9.60 -8.38
N MET A 78 -21.16 8.44 -8.81
CA MET A 78 -19.73 8.12 -8.76
C MET A 78 -18.89 9.14 -9.54
N MET A 79 -19.27 9.47 -10.78
CA MET A 79 -18.53 10.45 -11.60
C MET A 79 -18.52 11.84 -10.96
N LEU A 80 -19.66 12.30 -10.43
CA LEU A 80 -19.73 13.57 -9.71
C LEU A 80 -18.80 13.59 -8.49
N GLU A 81 -18.69 12.46 -7.79
CA GLU A 81 -17.77 12.36 -6.67
C GLU A 81 -16.30 12.30 -7.08
N VAL A 82 -15.99 11.64 -8.18
CA VAL A 82 -14.65 11.70 -8.79
C VAL A 82 -14.31 13.13 -9.19
N PHE A 83 -15.26 13.89 -9.77
CA PHE A 83 -15.05 15.29 -10.14
C PHE A 83 -14.80 16.17 -8.91
N ARG A 84 -15.62 16.04 -7.86
CA ARG A 84 -15.45 16.78 -6.61
C ARG A 84 -14.10 16.51 -5.95
N TYR A 85 -13.70 15.24 -5.90
CA TYR A 85 -12.43 14.85 -5.30
C TYR A 85 -11.25 15.36 -6.14
N THR A 86 -11.32 15.19 -7.46
CA THR A 86 -10.30 15.68 -8.40
C THR A 86 -10.15 17.20 -8.31
N ASP A 87 -11.28 17.93 -8.24
CA ASP A 87 -11.29 19.38 -8.07
C ASP A 87 -10.60 19.81 -6.78
N ARG A 88 -10.90 19.15 -5.66
CA ARG A 88 -10.23 19.39 -4.37
C ARG A 88 -8.71 19.21 -4.49
N VAL A 89 -8.26 18.13 -5.13
CA VAL A 89 -6.82 17.88 -5.35
C VAL A 89 -6.20 18.97 -6.22
N VAL A 90 -6.80 19.31 -7.36
CA VAL A 90 -6.29 20.35 -8.25
C VAL A 90 -6.24 21.72 -7.55
N ASN A 91 -7.23 22.05 -6.72
CA ASN A 91 -7.31 23.34 -6.01
C ASN A 91 -6.25 23.47 -4.90
N MET A 92 -5.85 22.37 -4.26
CA MET A 92 -4.75 22.34 -3.28
C MET A 92 -3.38 22.53 -3.96
N VAL A 93 -3.18 21.90 -5.12
CA VAL A 93 -1.89 21.94 -5.84
C VAL A 93 -1.74 23.18 -6.72
N ARG A 94 -2.81 23.64 -7.37
CA ARG A 94 -2.81 24.76 -8.33
C ARG A 94 -1.70 24.62 -9.40
N PRO A 95 -1.70 23.53 -10.22
CA PRO A 95 -0.70 23.38 -11.27
C PRO A 95 -0.74 24.58 -12.22
N ARG A 96 0.43 25.01 -12.71
CA ARG A 96 0.56 26.19 -13.59
C ARG A 96 0.86 25.87 -15.05
N LYS A 97 1.33 24.66 -15.35
CA LYS A 97 1.70 24.23 -16.70
C LYS A 97 0.91 23.02 -17.18
N LEU A 98 0.79 21.97 -16.36
CA LEU A 98 0.25 20.67 -16.78
C LEU A 98 -0.63 20.02 -15.71
N LEU A 99 -1.74 19.44 -16.15
CA LEU A 99 -2.46 18.40 -15.43
C LEU A 99 -2.43 17.12 -16.26
N MET A 100 -1.91 16.02 -15.71
CA MET A 100 -1.97 14.71 -16.35
C MET A 100 -2.80 13.76 -15.50
N ILE A 101 -3.84 13.21 -16.10
CA ILE A 101 -4.77 12.26 -15.53
C ILE A 101 -4.43 10.89 -16.11
N ALA A 102 -3.96 9.97 -15.28
CA ALA A 102 -3.61 8.62 -15.68
C ALA A 102 -4.53 7.61 -14.99
N VAL A 103 -5.26 6.84 -15.79
CA VAL A 103 -6.07 5.70 -15.36
C VAL A 103 -5.27 4.43 -15.64
N ASP A 104 -5.34 3.41 -14.77
CA ASP A 104 -4.68 2.14 -15.07
C ASP A 104 -5.21 1.56 -16.38
N GLY A 105 -4.29 1.18 -17.25
CA GLY A 105 -4.55 0.37 -18.43
C GLY A 105 -4.19 -1.09 -18.22
N VAL A 106 -4.07 -1.83 -19.32
CA VAL A 106 -3.56 -3.21 -19.24
C VAL A 106 -2.16 -3.21 -18.65
N ALA A 107 -1.94 -3.98 -17.58
CA ALA A 107 -0.69 -4.07 -16.86
C ALA A 107 0.18 -5.25 -17.38
N PRO A 108 1.48 -5.27 -17.09
CA PRO A 108 2.33 -6.43 -17.39
C PRO A 108 1.90 -7.69 -16.62
N ARG A 109 2.22 -8.88 -17.15
CA ARG A 109 1.82 -10.16 -16.54
C ARG A 109 2.28 -10.31 -15.09
N ALA A 110 3.47 -9.81 -14.76
CA ALA A 110 3.96 -9.77 -13.38
C ALA A 110 2.96 -9.10 -12.42
N LYS A 111 2.38 -7.96 -12.83
CA LYS A 111 1.35 -7.25 -12.05
C LYS A 111 -0.01 -7.97 -12.10
N MET A 112 -0.38 -8.54 -13.26
CA MET A 112 -1.66 -9.23 -13.42
C MET A 112 -1.84 -10.37 -12.41
N ASN A 113 -0.77 -11.10 -12.08
CA ASN A 113 -0.82 -12.14 -11.03
C ASN A 113 -1.13 -11.56 -9.64
N GLN A 114 -0.53 -10.43 -9.29
CA GLN A 114 -0.82 -9.72 -8.03
C GLN A 114 -2.27 -9.22 -8.01
N GLN A 115 -2.72 -8.62 -9.11
CA GLN A 115 -4.10 -8.16 -9.25
C GLN A 115 -5.07 -9.33 -9.10
N ARG A 116 -4.84 -10.44 -9.81
CA ARG A 116 -5.67 -11.66 -9.70
C ARG A 116 -5.78 -12.15 -8.26
N SER A 117 -4.65 -12.28 -7.56
CA SER A 117 -4.63 -12.68 -6.14
C SER A 117 -5.45 -11.75 -5.25
N ARG A 118 -5.36 -10.43 -5.47
CA ARG A 118 -6.18 -9.45 -4.74
C ARG A 118 -7.68 -9.58 -5.06
N ARG A 119 -8.04 -9.76 -6.34
CA ARG A 119 -9.44 -9.82 -6.80
C ARG A 119 -10.14 -11.08 -6.31
N PHE A 120 -9.49 -12.24 -6.40
CA PHE A 120 -10.02 -13.50 -5.86
C PHE A 120 -10.22 -13.44 -4.34
N ARG A 121 -9.27 -12.89 -3.59
CA ARG A 121 -9.43 -12.66 -2.15
C ARG A 121 -10.58 -11.72 -1.84
N SER A 122 -10.68 -10.59 -2.53
CA SER A 122 -11.78 -9.63 -2.31
C SER A 122 -13.16 -10.25 -2.59
N ALA A 123 -13.26 -11.12 -3.60
CA ALA A 123 -14.50 -11.81 -3.92
C ALA A 123 -14.85 -12.87 -2.86
N GLN A 124 -13.85 -13.59 -2.35
CA GLN A 124 -14.04 -14.53 -1.24
C GLN A 124 -14.48 -13.80 0.04
N GLU A 125 -13.78 -12.73 0.42
CA GLU A 125 -14.13 -11.90 1.59
C GLU A 125 -15.54 -11.29 1.46
N ALA A 126 -15.94 -10.88 0.25
CA ALA A 126 -17.29 -10.38 -0.01
C ALA A 126 -18.34 -11.48 0.15
N LYS A 127 -18.06 -12.71 -0.31
CA LYS A 127 -18.92 -13.89 -0.16
C LYS A 127 -19.09 -14.27 1.31
N GLU A 128 -17.99 -14.32 2.06
CA GLU A 128 -17.97 -14.59 3.51
C GLU A 128 -18.78 -13.53 4.27
N LYS A 129 -18.54 -12.24 3.99
CA LYS A 129 -19.26 -11.14 4.63
C LYS A 129 -20.76 -11.14 4.33
N GLU A 130 -21.15 -11.50 3.12
CA GLU A 130 -22.57 -11.63 2.76
C GLU A 130 -23.21 -12.83 3.46
N ALA A 131 -22.50 -13.96 3.58
CA ALA A 131 -22.96 -15.10 4.36
C ALA A 131 -23.15 -14.74 5.84
N ASP A 132 -22.17 -14.07 6.45
CA ASP A 132 -22.23 -13.57 7.83
C ASP A 132 -23.41 -12.60 8.03
N LYS A 133 -23.64 -11.69 7.07
CA LYS A 133 -24.77 -10.75 7.10
C LYS A 133 -26.10 -11.49 7.05
N GLN A 134 -26.23 -12.50 6.20
CA GLN A 134 -27.44 -13.32 6.09
C GLN A 134 -27.68 -14.14 7.36
N GLU A 135 -26.64 -14.70 7.97
CA GLU A 135 -26.73 -15.42 9.24
C GLU A 135 -27.15 -14.48 10.39
N LEU A 136 -26.52 -13.30 10.48
CA LEU A 136 -26.89 -12.28 11.47
C LEU A 136 -28.35 -11.85 11.30
N LEU A 137 -28.82 -11.64 10.05
CA LEU A 137 -30.21 -11.32 9.77
C LEU A 137 -31.17 -12.43 10.19
N LYS A 138 -30.79 -13.71 10.05
CA LYS A 138 -31.58 -14.84 10.54
C LYS A 138 -31.68 -14.83 12.07
N LEU A 139 -30.58 -14.57 12.77
CA LEU A 139 -30.54 -14.47 14.24
C LEU A 139 -31.38 -13.29 14.76
N VAL A 140 -31.27 -12.13 14.13
CA VAL A 140 -32.08 -10.94 14.48
C VAL A 140 -33.56 -11.18 14.24
N LYS A 141 -33.94 -11.84 13.12
CA LYS A 141 -35.33 -12.24 12.87
C LYS A 141 -35.88 -13.18 13.94
N GLN A 142 -35.05 -14.11 14.44
CA GLN A 142 -35.43 -15.03 15.52
C GLN A 142 -35.59 -14.32 16.86
N GLN A 143 -34.76 -13.30 17.16
CA GLN A 143 -34.83 -12.54 18.42
C GLN A 143 -35.96 -11.50 18.45
N ASN A 144 -36.27 -10.85 17.31
CA ASN A 144 -37.28 -9.78 17.23
C ASN A 144 -38.68 -10.27 16.82
N GLY A 145 -38.99 -11.55 16.99
CA GLY A 145 -40.33 -12.08 16.68
C GLY A 145 -40.75 -11.95 15.21
N GLY A 146 -39.80 -11.90 14.28
CA GLY A 146 -40.06 -11.93 12.83
C GLY A 146 -40.18 -10.59 12.11
N VAL A 147 -40.08 -9.44 12.78
CA VAL A 147 -40.16 -8.11 12.13
C VAL A 147 -38.78 -7.46 12.02
N LEU A 148 -38.34 -7.20 10.79
CA LEU A 148 -37.14 -6.39 10.52
C LEU A 148 -37.53 -4.90 10.53
N PRO A 149 -36.76 -4.01 11.17
CA PRO A 149 -36.93 -2.58 11.02
C PRO A 149 -36.77 -2.15 9.54
N PRO A 150 -37.61 -1.23 9.02
CA PRO A 150 -37.60 -0.83 7.61
C PRO A 150 -36.24 -0.29 7.11
N GLU A 151 -35.47 0.40 7.97
CA GLU A 151 -34.12 0.89 7.65
C GLU A 151 -33.11 -0.22 7.28
N HIS A 152 -33.33 -1.45 7.77
CA HIS A 152 -32.49 -2.58 7.41
C HIS A 152 -32.88 -3.20 6.07
N VAL A 153 -34.12 -3.03 5.60
CA VAL A 153 -34.57 -3.58 4.31
C VAL A 153 -33.96 -2.78 3.14
N ASP A 154 -33.93 -1.45 3.24
CA ASP A 154 -33.34 -0.57 2.21
C ASP A 154 -31.80 -0.68 2.14
N ASN A 155 -31.13 -0.89 3.27
CA ASN A 155 -29.69 -1.16 3.33
C ASN A 155 -29.32 -2.61 2.95
N VAL A 156 -30.29 -3.52 2.87
CA VAL A 156 -30.10 -4.90 2.38
C VAL A 156 -30.31 -4.97 0.86
N ALA A 157 -31.16 -4.12 0.28
CA ALA A 157 -31.44 -4.11 -1.15
C ALA A 157 -30.39 -3.41 -2.01
N LYS A 158 -29.58 -2.50 -1.46
CA LYS A 158 -28.50 -1.83 -2.20
C LYS A 158 -27.30 -2.76 -2.38
N LYS A 159 -27.15 -3.31 -3.58
CA LYS A 159 -25.90 -3.98 -3.99
C LYS A 159 -24.76 -2.97 -3.89
N ALA A 160 -23.73 -3.34 -3.12
CA ALA A 160 -22.49 -2.58 -3.10
C ALA A 160 -21.88 -2.57 -4.51
N PHE A 161 -21.30 -1.45 -4.92
CA PHE A 161 -20.57 -1.33 -6.19
C PHE A 161 -19.45 -2.38 -6.25
N ASP A 162 -19.39 -3.17 -7.33
CA ASP A 162 -18.30 -4.14 -7.50
C ASP A 162 -17.02 -3.40 -7.90
N THR A 163 -16.11 -3.25 -6.94
CA THR A 163 -14.79 -2.63 -7.14
C THR A 163 -13.91 -3.34 -8.17
N ASN A 164 -14.26 -4.57 -8.58
CA ASN A 164 -13.58 -5.26 -9.68
C ASN A 164 -13.95 -4.66 -11.05
N SER A 165 -15.04 -3.86 -11.13
CA SER A 165 -15.40 -3.06 -12.29
C SER A 165 -14.38 -1.94 -12.57
N ILE A 166 -13.53 -1.59 -11.58
CA ILE A 166 -12.40 -0.66 -11.74
C ILE A 166 -11.21 -1.43 -12.33
N THR A 167 -11.38 -1.90 -13.56
CA THR A 167 -10.37 -2.63 -14.34
C THR A 167 -10.52 -2.26 -15.83
N PRO A 168 -9.43 -2.15 -16.61
CA PRO A 168 -9.51 -1.87 -18.05
C PRO A 168 -10.43 -2.81 -18.81
N GLY A 169 -11.21 -2.25 -19.74
CA GLY A 169 -12.11 -3.02 -20.61
C GLY A 169 -13.53 -3.19 -20.06
N THR A 170 -13.83 -2.69 -18.86
CA THR A 170 -15.20 -2.71 -18.32
C THR A 170 -16.00 -1.54 -18.89
N PRO A 171 -17.35 -1.64 -18.95
CA PRO A 171 -18.21 -0.52 -19.32
C PRO A 171 -17.97 0.73 -18.47
N PHE A 172 -17.75 0.53 -17.17
CA PHE A 172 -17.47 1.61 -16.22
C PHE A 172 -16.25 2.45 -16.62
N MET A 173 -15.18 1.84 -17.14
CA MET A 173 -13.98 2.58 -17.54
C MET A 173 -14.19 3.46 -18.78
N ASP A 174 -15.08 3.08 -19.70
CA ASP A 174 -15.44 3.92 -20.84
C ASP A 174 -16.25 5.14 -20.39
N ILE A 175 -17.19 4.92 -19.47
CA ILE A 175 -17.98 5.97 -18.82
C ILE A 175 -17.05 6.95 -18.08
N LEU A 176 -16.09 6.44 -17.32
CA LEU A 176 -15.09 7.25 -16.62
C LEU A 176 -14.26 8.08 -17.61
N ALA A 177 -13.77 7.46 -18.70
CA ALA A 177 -12.97 8.16 -19.70
C ALA A 177 -13.76 9.27 -20.42
N ALA A 178 -15.01 9.00 -20.83
CA ALA A 178 -15.87 9.99 -21.46
C ALA A 178 -16.20 11.14 -20.50
N SER A 179 -16.50 10.82 -19.24
CA SER A 179 -16.84 11.78 -18.19
C SER A 179 -15.67 12.69 -17.84
N LEU A 180 -14.46 12.14 -17.70
CA LEU A 180 -13.24 12.92 -17.44
C LEU A 180 -12.89 13.86 -18.60
N ARG A 181 -13.01 13.39 -19.85
CA ARG A 181 -12.77 14.24 -21.04
C ARG A 181 -13.73 15.43 -21.06
N TYR A 182 -15.02 15.17 -20.88
CA TYR A 182 -16.03 16.23 -20.79
C TYR A 182 -15.70 17.21 -19.65
N TRP A 183 -15.42 16.69 -18.45
CA TRP A 183 -15.21 17.53 -17.26
C TRP A 183 -13.98 18.43 -17.39
N CYS A 184 -12.87 17.91 -17.94
CA CYS A 184 -11.69 18.72 -18.21
C CYS A 184 -11.95 19.81 -19.26
N GLN A 185 -12.70 19.50 -20.34
CA GLN A 185 -13.09 20.51 -21.33
C GLN A 185 -14.00 21.57 -20.70
N TYR A 186 -14.99 21.15 -19.89
CA TYR A 186 -15.85 22.06 -19.14
C TYR A 186 -15.03 23.01 -18.26
N LYS A 187 -14.11 22.47 -17.45
CA LYS A 187 -13.21 23.27 -16.60
C LYS A 187 -12.33 24.24 -17.39
N LEU A 188 -11.77 23.81 -18.52
CA LEU A 188 -10.99 24.68 -19.41
C LEU A 188 -11.80 25.86 -19.98
N ASN A 189 -13.12 25.73 -20.08
CA ASN A 189 -14.02 26.77 -20.57
C ASN A 189 -14.57 27.68 -19.47
N THR A 190 -14.72 27.17 -18.24
CA THR A 190 -15.41 27.90 -17.16
C THR A 190 -14.49 28.41 -16.06
N ASP A 191 -13.35 27.76 -15.85
CA ASP A 191 -12.46 28.04 -14.71
C ASP A 191 -11.21 28.83 -15.17
N PRO A 192 -11.04 30.10 -14.73
CA PRO A 192 -9.91 30.92 -15.13
C PRO A 192 -8.53 30.33 -14.78
N ALA A 193 -8.44 29.54 -13.70
CA ALA A 193 -7.17 28.91 -13.31
C ALA A 193 -6.76 27.80 -14.28
N TRP A 194 -7.71 27.23 -15.01
CA TRP A 194 -7.48 26.18 -15.99
C TRP A 194 -7.14 26.71 -17.38
N ALA A 195 -7.47 27.96 -17.70
CA ALA A 195 -7.37 28.51 -19.06
C ALA A 195 -6.00 28.27 -19.74
N LYS A 196 -4.89 28.32 -18.98
CA LYS A 196 -3.53 28.11 -19.51
C LYS A 196 -2.99 26.69 -19.31
N LEU A 197 -3.75 25.80 -18.67
CA LEU A 197 -3.33 24.42 -18.44
C LEU A 197 -3.38 23.60 -19.73
N LYS A 198 -2.39 22.72 -19.85
CA LYS A 198 -2.46 21.57 -20.76
C LYS A 198 -2.94 20.37 -19.96
N VAL A 199 -4.00 19.72 -20.42
CA VAL A 199 -4.55 18.53 -19.78
C VAL A 199 -4.25 17.30 -20.63
N ILE A 200 -3.54 16.33 -20.07
CA ILE A 200 -3.32 15.01 -20.69
C ILE A 200 -4.22 14.01 -20.01
N ILE A 201 -5.00 13.25 -20.79
CA ILE A 201 -5.79 12.12 -20.30
C ILE A 201 -5.22 10.85 -20.93
N SER A 202 -4.65 9.99 -20.08
CA SER A 202 -4.20 8.64 -20.41
C SER A 202 -5.17 7.64 -19.78
N ASP A 203 -6.24 7.31 -20.50
CA ASP A 203 -7.29 6.43 -19.98
C ASP A 203 -6.91 4.94 -19.99
N ALA A 204 -7.85 4.09 -19.58
CA ALA A 204 -7.65 2.64 -19.44
C ALA A 204 -7.39 1.90 -20.76
N THR A 205 -7.67 2.52 -21.91
CA THR A 205 -7.41 1.91 -23.23
C THR A 205 -5.94 2.03 -23.64
N VAL A 206 -5.18 2.94 -23.00
CA VAL A 206 -3.72 3.03 -23.17
C VAL A 206 -3.07 2.01 -22.23
N PRO A 207 -2.20 1.09 -22.69
CA PRO A 207 -1.56 0.11 -21.81
C PRO A 207 -0.60 0.74 -20.79
N GLY A 208 -0.43 0.05 -19.66
CA GLY A 208 0.43 0.42 -18.54
C GLY A 208 -0.33 0.87 -17.30
N GLU A 209 0.28 0.69 -16.13
CA GLU A 209 -0.22 1.25 -14.86
C GLU A 209 -0.16 2.79 -14.88
N GLY A 210 -1.07 3.45 -14.17
CA GLY A 210 -1.22 4.90 -14.13
C GLY A 210 0.08 5.59 -13.70
N GLU A 211 0.69 5.12 -12.61
CA GLU A 211 1.98 5.61 -12.12
C GLU A 211 3.10 5.44 -13.17
N HIS A 212 3.18 4.31 -13.85
CA HIS A 212 4.22 4.06 -14.87
C HIS A 212 3.99 4.86 -16.16
N LYS A 213 2.73 5.13 -16.54
CA LYS A 213 2.39 6.07 -17.62
C LYS A 213 2.89 7.47 -17.30
N ILE A 214 2.70 7.92 -16.05
CA ILE A 214 3.20 9.20 -15.55
C ILE A 214 4.73 9.23 -15.60
N MET A 215 5.41 8.21 -15.04
CA MET A 215 6.88 8.18 -15.03
C MET A 215 7.46 8.13 -16.44
N SER A 216 6.83 7.39 -17.36
CA SER A 216 7.19 7.38 -18.78
C SER A 216 7.08 8.77 -19.41
N TYR A 217 6.02 9.51 -19.10
CA TYR A 217 5.87 10.90 -19.55
C TYR A 217 6.97 11.79 -18.98
N VAL A 218 7.23 11.76 -17.66
CA VAL A 218 8.28 12.56 -17.01
C VAL A 218 9.64 12.30 -17.66
N ARG A 219 10.04 11.03 -17.82
CA ARG A 219 11.30 10.67 -18.50
C ARG A 219 11.36 11.16 -19.94
N SER A 220 10.26 11.06 -20.68
CA SER A 220 10.19 11.54 -22.06
C SER A 220 10.39 13.06 -22.18
N GLN A 221 9.89 13.82 -21.19
CA GLN A 221 10.09 15.26 -21.14
C GLN A 221 11.53 15.59 -20.72
N ARG A 222 12.06 14.95 -19.67
CA ARG A 222 13.44 15.14 -19.18
C ARG A 222 14.50 14.88 -20.26
N ALA A 223 14.27 13.94 -21.17
CA ALA A 223 15.16 13.65 -22.29
C ALA A 223 15.12 14.71 -23.41
N SER A 224 14.19 15.67 -23.36
CA SER A 224 14.14 16.79 -24.29
C SER A 224 15.20 17.83 -23.93
N ALA A 225 15.90 18.36 -24.94
CA ALA A 225 16.88 19.43 -24.74
C ALA A 225 16.24 20.75 -24.24
N ASP A 226 14.95 20.93 -24.48
CA ASP A 226 14.17 22.11 -24.07
C ASP A 226 13.44 21.92 -22.72
N HIS A 227 13.72 20.82 -21.99
CA HIS A 227 13.15 20.57 -20.66
C HIS A 227 13.67 21.59 -19.65
N ASP A 228 12.77 22.10 -18.81
CA ASP A 228 13.15 22.95 -17.67
C ASP A 228 13.53 22.04 -16.48
N PRO A 229 14.83 21.98 -16.09
CA PRO A 229 15.28 21.10 -15.02
C PRO A 229 14.78 21.53 -13.63
N ASN A 230 14.15 22.70 -13.52
CA ASN A 230 13.55 23.19 -12.27
C ASN A 230 12.02 23.01 -12.25
N THR A 231 11.47 22.22 -13.17
CA THR A 231 10.04 21.91 -13.19
C THR A 231 9.63 21.30 -11.86
N ARG A 232 8.58 21.85 -11.25
CA ARG A 232 8.07 21.38 -9.95
C ARG A 232 6.95 20.37 -10.15
N HIS A 233 7.20 19.14 -9.72
CA HIS A 233 6.36 17.99 -9.95
C HIS A 233 5.58 17.59 -8.70
N VAL A 234 4.28 17.36 -8.86
CA VAL A 234 3.43 16.75 -7.84
C VAL A 234 2.73 15.54 -8.42
N ILE A 235 2.88 14.38 -7.78
CA ILE A 235 2.07 13.20 -8.08
C ILE A 235 1.10 12.94 -6.93
N TYR A 236 -0.16 12.72 -7.25
CA TYR A 236 -1.14 12.22 -6.29
C TYR A 236 -1.28 10.71 -6.43
N GLY A 237 -1.25 10.01 -5.29
CA GLY A 237 -1.63 8.60 -5.21
C GLY A 237 -1.33 8.02 -3.83
N LEU A 238 -1.86 6.82 -3.58
CA LEU A 238 -1.77 6.18 -2.26
C LEU A 238 -0.61 5.19 -2.17
N ASP A 239 -0.09 4.72 -3.30
CA ASP A 239 0.89 3.64 -3.40
C ASP A 239 2.24 4.01 -2.79
N ALA A 240 2.90 3.02 -2.19
CA ALA A 240 4.22 3.21 -1.57
C ALA A 240 5.33 3.35 -2.63
N ASP A 241 5.10 2.80 -3.81
CA ASP A 241 6.05 2.78 -4.92
C ASP A 241 6.26 4.19 -5.49
N LEU A 242 5.28 5.10 -5.33
CA LEU A 242 5.36 6.49 -5.81
C LEU A 242 6.56 7.27 -5.27
N ILE A 243 7.02 6.97 -4.05
CA ILE A 243 8.22 7.61 -3.48
C ILE A 243 9.47 7.09 -4.19
N MET A 244 9.53 5.78 -4.44
CA MET A 244 10.64 5.14 -5.15
C MET A 244 10.69 5.61 -6.61
N LEU A 245 9.53 5.66 -7.26
CA LEU A 245 9.39 6.17 -8.62
C LEU A 245 9.75 7.65 -8.69
N GLY A 246 9.32 8.46 -7.72
CA GLY A 246 9.71 9.87 -7.58
C GLY A 246 11.23 10.05 -7.48
N LEU A 247 11.91 9.23 -6.67
CA LEU A 247 13.38 9.22 -6.59
C LEU A 247 14.03 8.81 -7.93
N ALA A 248 13.51 7.76 -8.56
CA ALA A 248 14.00 7.22 -9.84
C ALA A 248 13.82 8.18 -11.03
N THR A 249 13.01 9.24 -10.90
CA THR A 249 12.93 10.29 -11.92
C THR A 249 14.17 11.19 -11.97
N HIS A 250 14.93 11.27 -10.88
CA HIS A 250 16.02 12.23 -10.66
C HIS A 250 15.61 13.70 -10.88
N GLU A 251 14.31 14.01 -10.75
CA GLU A 251 13.82 15.39 -10.71
C GLU A 251 14.03 15.97 -9.31
N PRO A 252 14.72 17.12 -9.17
CA PRO A 252 15.07 17.67 -7.85
C PRO A 252 13.85 18.17 -7.08
N TYR A 253 12.83 18.66 -7.78
CA TYR A 253 11.62 19.22 -7.19
C TYR A 253 10.42 18.31 -7.41
N PHE A 254 10.34 17.26 -6.61
CA PHE A 254 9.27 16.26 -6.70
C PHE A 254 8.58 16.09 -5.34
N ARG A 255 7.24 16.07 -5.34
CA ARG A 255 6.42 15.80 -4.16
C ARG A 255 5.36 14.75 -4.45
N VAL A 256 5.08 13.92 -3.45
CA VAL A 256 3.90 13.04 -3.45
C VAL A 256 2.83 13.66 -2.57
N LEU A 257 1.62 13.81 -3.11
CA LEU A 257 0.43 14.23 -2.39
C LEU A 257 -0.41 13.00 -2.06
N ARG A 258 -0.83 12.88 -0.79
CA ARG A 258 -1.69 11.78 -0.36
C ARG A 258 -2.57 12.18 0.81
N GLU A 259 -3.60 11.39 1.08
CA GLU A 259 -4.37 11.50 2.31
C GLU A 259 -3.55 11.08 3.53
N ASP A 260 -3.82 11.71 4.68
CA ASP A 260 -3.25 11.29 5.95
C ASP A 260 -3.96 10.03 6.46
N VAL A 261 -3.32 8.88 6.26
CA VAL A 261 -3.80 7.57 6.70
C VAL A 261 -3.78 7.44 8.23
N PHE A 262 -2.99 8.24 8.94
CA PHE A 262 -2.87 8.17 10.41
C PHE A 262 -3.84 9.10 11.14
N PHE A 263 -4.59 9.93 10.41
CA PHE A 263 -5.57 10.83 11.00
C PHE A 263 -6.65 10.10 11.81
N GLN A 264 -7.03 8.88 11.41
CA GLN A 264 -8.05 8.10 12.12
C GLN A 264 -7.51 7.26 13.28
N ASP A 265 -6.21 6.92 13.30
CA ASP A 265 -5.60 6.17 14.40
C ASP A 265 -5.63 6.97 15.73
N SER A 266 -5.80 8.30 15.65
CA SER A 266 -6.00 9.19 16.79
C SER A 266 -7.45 9.27 17.29
N LYS A 267 -8.44 8.76 16.52
CA LYS A 267 -9.85 8.70 16.93
C LYS A 267 -10.16 7.34 17.57
N ALA A 268 -10.73 7.35 18.77
CA ALA A 268 -11.22 6.12 19.42
C ALA A 268 -12.28 5.42 18.54
N ARG A 269 -12.04 4.16 18.17
CA ARG A 269 -12.98 3.36 17.37
C ARG A 269 -14.36 3.31 18.06
N SER A 270 -15.39 3.73 17.35
CA SER A 270 -16.80 3.56 17.74
C SER A 270 -17.32 2.21 17.23
N CYS A 271 -18.28 1.66 17.97
CA CYS A 271 -18.99 0.45 17.62
C CYS A 271 -19.82 0.69 16.35
N LYS A 272 -19.67 -0.17 15.33
CA LYS A 272 -20.38 -0.05 14.05
C LYS A 272 -21.89 -0.36 14.13
N LEU A 273 -22.39 -0.81 15.27
CA LEU A 273 -23.80 -1.13 15.49
C LEU A 273 -24.55 -0.03 16.26
N CYS A 274 -24.02 0.43 17.40
CA CYS A 274 -24.68 1.45 18.22
C CYS A 274 -23.99 2.83 18.21
N GLY A 275 -22.85 2.96 17.52
CA GLY A 275 -22.07 4.21 17.45
C GLY A 275 -21.30 4.57 18.73
N GLN A 276 -21.42 3.80 19.83
CA GLN A 276 -20.75 4.08 21.10
C GLN A 276 -19.26 3.69 21.08
N LYS A 277 -18.41 4.42 21.82
CA LYS A 277 -16.98 4.12 21.95
C LYS A 277 -16.74 2.98 22.94
N GLY A 278 -15.65 2.21 22.76
CA GLY A 278 -15.14 1.28 23.77
C GLY A 278 -15.55 -0.18 23.66
N HIS A 279 -16.28 -0.60 22.62
CA HIS A 279 -16.56 -2.01 22.34
C HIS A 279 -16.65 -2.30 20.84
N GLU A 280 -16.39 -3.55 20.45
CA GLU A 280 -16.52 -4.03 19.06
C GLU A 280 -17.95 -4.45 18.75
N ALA A 281 -18.34 -4.46 17.46
CA ALA A 281 -19.69 -4.81 17.02
C ALA A 281 -20.16 -6.18 17.55
N ARG A 282 -19.27 -7.17 17.63
CA ARG A 282 -19.57 -8.50 18.21
C ARG A 282 -19.98 -8.48 19.69
N ASN A 283 -19.59 -7.43 20.42
CA ASN A 283 -19.88 -7.27 21.84
C ASN A 283 -20.91 -6.15 22.09
N CYS A 284 -21.61 -5.71 21.03
CA CYS A 284 -22.60 -4.66 21.14
C CYS A 284 -23.88 -5.19 21.77
N ARG A 285 -24.38 -4.50 22.80
CA ARG A 285 -25.64 -4.84 23.49
C ARG A 285 -26.89 -4.25 22.83
N GLY A 286 -26.73 -3.51 21.73
CA GLY A 286 -27.85 -2.93 20.97
C GLY A 286 -28.51 -1.70 21.61
N GLU A 287 -27.92 -1.14 22.68
CA GLU A 287 -28.45 0.07 23.34
C GLU A 287 -28.17 1.31 22.47
N ALA A 288 -29.21 2.06 22.14
CA ALA A 288 -29.11 3.30 21.36
C ALA A 288 -28.35 4.39 22.14
N LYS A 289 -27.68 5.30 21.43
CA LYS A 289 -27.07 6.49 22.04
C LYS A 289 -28.18 7.36 22.66
N GLU A 290 -28.14 7.60 23.97
CA GLU A 290 -29.03 8.57 24.62
C GLU A 290 -28.76 9.95 24.00
N LYS A 291 -29.83 10.59 23.49
CA LYS A 291 -29.79 11.96 22.98
C LYS A 291 -29.90 12.92 24.16
N ASP A 292 -28.80 13.55 24.56
CA ASP A 292 -28.81 14.63 25.56
C ASP A 292 -28.99 15.98 24.86
N GLY A 293 -30.25 16.47 24.80
CA GLY A 293 -30.60 17.89 24.58
C GLY A 293 -30.94 18.35 23.15
N GLU A 294 -31.80 19.38 23.07
CA GLU A 294 -32.30 20.03 21.84
C GLU A 294 -31.26 20.85 21.03
N PHE A 295 -29.97 20.72 21.32
CA PHE A 295 -28.90 21.48 20.65
C PHE A 295 -27.89 20.61 19.87
N ASP A 296 -28.13 19.30 19.74
CA ASP A 296 -27.24 18.38 19.02
C ASP A 296 -27.42 18.40 17.48
N GLU A 297 -28.38 19.16 16.94
CA GLU A 297 -28.63 19.36 15.50
C GLU A 297 -28.06 20.68 14.96
N LYS A 298 -26.82 21.01 15.30
CA LYS A 298 -26.00 21.74 14.33
C LYS A 298 -25.15 20.70 13.61
N ASP A 299 -25.46 20.48 12.33
CA ASP A 299 -24.62 19.79 11.36
C ASP A 299 -23.21 20.38 11.36
N ASN A 300 -22.38 19.98 12.34
CA ASN A 300 -20.95 20.12 12.21
C ASN A 300 -20.56 19.09 11.16
N ALA A 301 -20.51 19.56 9.90
CA ALA A 301 -19.99 18.80 8.78
C ALA A 301 -18.75 18.03 9.24
N ALA A 302 -18.73 16.71 9.01
CA ALA A 302 -17.62 15.88 9.42
C ALA A 302 -16.31 16.50 8.91
N PRO A 303 -15.30 16.69 9.78
CA PRO A 303 -14.07 17.36 9.37
C PRO A 303 -13.44 16.58 8.21
N LEU A 304 -13.19 17.28 7.11
CA LEU A 304 -12.60 16.71 5.90
C LEU A 304 -11.30 15.99 6.24
N LYS A 305 -11.10 14.82 5.63
CA LYS A 305 -9.84 14.07 5.76
C LYS A 305 -8.68 14.94 5.28
N PRO A 306 -7.64 15.16 6.09
CA PRO A 306 -6.53 16.01 5.72
C PRO A 306 -5.58 15.33 4.74
N PHE A 307 -4.84 16.15 4.00
CA PHE A 307 -3.78 15.73 3.08
C PHE A 307 -2.41 16.08 3.62
N ILE A 308 -1.41 15.32 3.18
CA ILE A 308 0.00 15.51 3.51
C ILE A 308 0.86 15.54 2.25
N TRP A 309 1.90 16.36 2.31
CA TRP A 309 3.01 16.40 1.37
C TRP A 309 4.07 15.40 1.81
N LEU A 310 4.61 14.66 0.84
CA LEU A 310 5.87 13.92 0.97
C LEU A 310 6.92 14.56 0.08
N HIS A 311 7.94 15.14 0.70
CA HIS A 311 9.01 15.88 0.03
C HIS A 311 10.13 14.93 -0.40
N VAL A 312 10.16 14.57 -1.70
CA VAL A 312 11.23 13.72 -2.24
C VAL A 312 12.58 14.45 -2.17
N SER A 313 12.60 15.77 -2.35
CA SER A 313 13.81 16.59 -2.18
C SER A 313 14.42 16.45 -0.78
N VAL A 314 13.61 16.54 0.28
CA VAL A 314 14.06 16.38 1.67
C VAL A 314 14.50 14.94 1.93
N LEU A 315 13.80 13.95 1.35
CA LEU A 315 14.24 12.55 1.43
C LEU A 315 15.64 12.36 0.80
N ARG A 316 15.92 13.01 -0.33
CA ARG A 316 17.23 12.98 -0.97
C ARG A 316 18.32 13.56 -0.07
N GLU A 317 18.04 14.60 0.70
CA GLU A 317 18.98 15.13 1.69
C GLU A 317 19.26 14.13 2.83
N TYR A 318 18.22 13.47 3.34
CA TYR A 318 18.38 12.39 4.32
C TYR A 318 19.24 11.25 3.78
N LEU A 319 18.95 10.79 2.55
CA LEU A 319 19.69 9.73 1.89
C LEU A 319 21.13 10.16 1.58
N ALA A 320 21.38 11.43 1.26
CA ALA A 320 22.74 11.94 1.08
C ALA A 320 23.59 11.80 2.35
N ALA A 321 23.00 12.08 3.51
CA ALA A 321 23.68 11.90 4.79
C ALA A 321 23.84 10.41 5.16
N GLU A 322 22.84 9.58 4.87
CA GLU A 322 22.82 8.18 5.29
C GLU A 322 23.63 7.24 4.39
N LEU A 323 23.72 7.55 3.10
CA LEU A 323 24.45 6.79 2.09
C LEU A 323 25.89 7.29 1.92
N ALA A 324 26.27 8.39 2.59
CA ALA A 324 27.65 8.88 2.55
C ALA A 324 28.62 7.85 3.16
N VAL A 325 29.59 7.41 2.34
CA VAL A 325 30.67 6.52 2.77
C VAL A 325 32.00 7.27 2.65
N PRO A 326 32.70 7.56 3.76
CA PRO A 326 34.00 8.21 3.71
C PRO A 326 35.09 7.26 3.22
N GLY A 327 36.13 7.78 2.56
CA GLY A 327 37.29 6.99 2.15
C GLY A 327 37.04 6.05 0.96
N LEU A 328 36.02 6.30 0.15
CA LEU A 328 35.76 5.51 -1.06
C LEU A 328 36.92 5.61 -2.07
N PRO A 329 37.25 4.51 -2.78
CA PRO A 329 38.27 4.50 -3.83
C PRO A 329 37.80 5.16 -5.14
N PHE A 330 36.54 5.61 -5.20
CA PHE A 330 35.94 6.32 -6.33
C PHE A 330 35.11 7.51 -5.83
N ARG A 331 34.77 8.44 -6.74
CA ARG A 331 33.99 9.64 -6.41
C ARG A 331 32.56 9.24 -6.02
N PHE A 332 32.11 9.69 -4.86
CA PHE A 332 30.72 9.54 -4.43
C PHE A 332 29.78 10.34 -5.34
N ASP A 333 28.73 9.67 -5.81
CA ASP A 333 27.62 10.19 -6.60
C ASP A 333 26.30 9.83 -5.89
N LEU A 334 25.54 10.87 -5.53
CA LEU A 334 24.27 10.71 -4.82
C LEU A 334 23.21 10.04 -5.69
N GLU A 335 23.13 10.34 -6.98
CA GLU A 335 22.10 9.77 -7.86
C GLU A 335 22.28 8.26 -7.96
N ARG A 336 23.53 7.80 -8.10
CA ARG A 336 23.86 6.38 -8.16
C ARG A 336 23.68 5.67 -6.83
N ALA A 337 23.91 6.36 -5.71
CA ALA A 337 23.62 5.83 -4.39
C ALA A 337 22.09 5.67 -4.17
N ILE A 338 21.30 6.62 -4.66
CA ILE A 338 19.82 6.54 -4.63
C ILE A 338 19.33 5.36 -5.46
N ASP A 339 19.90 5.11 -6.64
CA ASP A 339 19.53 3.96 -7.48
C ASP A 339 19.77 2.63 -6.75
N ASP A 340 20.94 2.50 -6.10
CA ASP A 340 21.26 1.34 -5.27
C ASP A 340 20.30 1.21 -4.07
N TRP A 341 19.86 2.33 -3.50
CA TRP A 341 18.88 2.34 -2.41
C TRP A 341 17.49 1.89 -2.87
N VAL A 342 17.05 2.32 -4.06
CA VAL A 342 15.81 1.84 -4.69
C VAL A 342 15.89 0.33 -4.94
N PHE A 343 17.03 -0.14 -5.47
CA PHE A 343 17.27 -1.58 -5.65
C PHE A 343 17.22 -2.37 -4.33
N MET A 344 17.82 -1.86 -3.25
CA MET A 344 17.74 -2.48 -1.93
C MET A 344 16.29 -2.55 -1.42
N CYS A 345 15.50 -1.50 -1.65
CA CYS A 345 14.08 -1.50 -1.29
C CYS A 345 13.26 -2.58 -2.01
N CYS A 346 13.65 -2.97 -3.23
CA CYS A 346 12.95 -4.03 -3.98
C CYS A 346 12.94 -5.38 -3.26
N PHE A 347 13.98 -5.72 -2.47
CA PHE A 347 14.08 -6.99 -1.75
C PHE A 347 13.10 -7.13 -0.57
N VAL A 348 12.65 -6.00 0.00
CA VAL A 348 11.75 -6.01 1.15
C VAL A 348 10.30 -6.30 0.73
N GLY A 349 10.03 -6.34 -0.58
CA GLY A 349 8.84 -6.91 -1.21
C GLY A 349 7.99 -5.92 -1.98
N ASN A 350 8.06 -5.94 -3.30
CA ASN A 350 7.27 -5.10 -4.20
C ASN A 350 6.00 -5.83 -4.67
N ASP A 351 5.28 -5.27 -5.64
CA ASP A 351 4.07 -5.90 -6.20
C ASP A 351 4.35 -7.10 -7.12
N PHE A 352 5.59 -7.25 -7.59
CA PHE A 352 5.98 -8.24 -8.61
C PHE A 352 6.69 -9.45 -8.01
N LEU A 353 7.33 -9.28 -6.85
CA LEU A 353 8.12 -10.30 -6.16
C LEU A 353 7.71 -10.44 -4.69
N PRO A 354 7.62 -11.67 -4.16
CA PRO A 354 7.46 -11.89 -2.74
C PRO A 354 8.68 -11.36 -1.97
N HIS A 355 8.47 -10.88 -0.74
CA HIS A 355 9.56 -10.45 0.14
C HIS A 355 10.45 -11.64 0.51
N LEU A 356 11.77 -11.42 0.61
CA LEU A 356 12.67 -12.45 1.13
C LEU A 356 12.29 -12.80 2.57
N PRO A 357 12.33 -14.08 3.00
CA PRO A 357 11.91 -14.46 4.34
C PRO A 357 12.64 -13.72 5.47
N ALA A 358 13.91 -13.39 5.26
CA ALA A 358 14.76 -12.66 6.21
C ALA A 358 14.48 -11.14 6.26
N LEU A 359 13.70 -10.58 5.33
CA LEU A 359 13.51 -9.15 5.20
C LEU A 359 12.07 -8.72 5.49
N GLU A 360 11.89 -7.95 6.56
CA GLU A 360 10.64 -7.24 6.86
C GLU A 360 10.92 -5.78 7.19
N ILE A 361 10.11 -4.86 6.63
CA ILE A 361 10.22 -3.41 6.95
C ILE A 361 10.09 -3.18 8.46
N ARG A 362 9.18 -3.91 9.11
CA ARG A 362 8.90 -3.80 10.55
C ARG A 362 10.08 -4.20 11.44
N GLU A 363 11.08 -4.87 10.86
CA GLU A 363 12.26 -5.40 11.55
C GLU A 363 13.55 -4.74 11.06
N HIS A 364 13.46 -3.53 10.52
CA HIS A 364 14.62 -2.78 10.04
C HIS A 364 15.33 -3.44 8.84
N GLY A 365 14.62 -4.21 8.00
CA GLY A 365 15.21 -4.91 6.85
C GLY A 365 15.95 -3.98 5.86
N ILE A 366 15.43 -2.78 5.61
CA ILE A 366 16.10 -1.78 4.75
C ILE A 366 17.40 -1.29 5.42
N ASP A 367 17.39 -1.09 6.75
CA ASP A 367 18.57 -0.65 7.51
C ASP A 367 19.68 -1.70 7.47
N THR A 368 19.32 -2.99 7.57
CA THR A 368 20.24 -4.12 7.41
C THR A 368 20.90 -4.12 6.03
N LEU A 369 20.10 -3.98 4.97
CA LEU A 369 20.63 -3.93 3.59
C LEU A 369 21.55 -2.74 3.37
N MET A 370 21.17 -1.55 3.86
CA MET A 370 22.01 -0.35 3.75
C MET A 370 23.33 -0.50 4.51
N ALA A 371 23.32 -1.12 5.69
CA ALA A 371 24.55 -1.40 6.43
C ALA A 371 25.48 -2.33 5.64
N ILE A 372 24.94 -3.42 5.10
CA ILE A 372 25.71 -4.35 4.24
C ILE A 372 26.25 -3.63 3.01
N TRP A 373 25.44 -2.81 2.34
CA TRP A 373 25.86 -2.04 1.18
C TRP A 373 27.02 -1.09 1.52
N ARG A 374 26.91 -0.30 2.61
CA ARG A 374 27.98 0.63 3.03
C ARG A 374 29.28 -0.09 3.34
N ASP A 375 29.21 -1.21 4.05
CA ASP A 375 30.39 -1.98 4.45
C ASP A 375 31.12 -2.60 3.24
N ASN A 376 30.38 -2.94 2.18
CA ASN A 376 30.93 -3.57 0.98
C ASN A 376 31.25 -2.57 -0.14
N LEU A 377 30.71 -1.35 -0.13
CA LEU A 377 30.86 -0.36 -1.21
C LEU A 377 32.32 -0.05 -1.59
N PRO A 378 33.26 0.12 -0.64
CA PRO A 378 34.67 0.32 -0.97
C PRO A 378 35.28 -0.88 -1.73
N SER A 379 34.90 -2.10 -1.35
CA SER A 379 35.40 -3.34 -1.96
C SER A 379 34.75 -3.65 -3.31
N MET A 380 33.51 -3.22 -3.53
CA MET A 380 32.78 -3.40 -4.80
C MET A 380 33.35 -2.55 -5.95
N GLY A 381 34.14 -1.51 -5.65
CA GLY A 381 34.78 -0.64 -6.64
C GLY A 381 33.80 0.24 -7.44
N GLY A 382 32.52 0.25 -7.08
CA GLY A 382 31.47 1.05 -7.71
C GLY A 382 30.07 0.67 -7.20
N TYR A 383 29.06 1.35 -7.75
CA TYR A 383 27.64 1.13 -7.43
C TYR A 383 27.08 -0.16 -8.05
N VAL A 384 26.06 -0.73 -7.42
CA VAL A 384 25.42 -1.99 -7.82
C VAL A 384 24.57 -1.81 -9.08
N THR A 385 23.99 -0.64 -9.26
CA THR A 385 23.03 -0.35 -10.33
C THR A 385 23.51 0.76 -11.24
N LYS A 386 23.12 0.71 -12.52
CA LYS A 386 23.37 1.77 -13.50
C LYS A 386 22.22 1.85 -14.49
N ASP A 387 21.48 2.97 -14.49
CA ASP A 387 20.41 3.24 -15.45
C ASP A 387 19.37 2.09 -15.54
N GLY A 388 19.06 1.46 -14.40
CA GLY A 388 18.14 0.31 -14.34
C GLY A 388 18.77 -1.07 -14.53
N HIS A 389 20.06 -1.15 -14.87
CA HIS A 389 20.80 -2.42 -15.00
C HIS A 389 21.57 -2.75 -13.72
N ILE A 390 21.67 -4.05 -13.41
CA ILE A 390 22.29 -4.56 -12.18
C ILE A 390 23.67 -5.17 -12.51
N ASP A 391 24.70 -4.79 -11.75
CA ASP A 391 25.97 -5.49 -11.69
C ASP A 391 25.86 -6.68 -10.74
N TRP A 392 25.69 -7.87 -11.29
CA TRP A 392 25.47 -9.09 -10.52
C TRP A 392 26.65 -9.49 -9.64
N ASN A 393 27.88 -9.09 -9.96
CA ASN A 393 29.03 -9.33 -9.07
C ASN A 393 28.87 -8.54 -7.77
N ARG A 394 28.43 -7.29 -7.88
CA ARG A 394 28.21 -6.41 -6.73
C ARG A 394 26.95 -6.78 -5.96
N ALA A 395 25.87 -7.15 -6.66
CA ALA A 395 24.64 -7.64 -6.02
C ALA A 395 24.89 -8.92 -5.20
N GLN A 396 25.75 -9.83 -5.70
CA GLN A 396 26.16 -11.04 -4.97
C GLN A 396 26.82 -10.69 -3.63
N CYS A 397 27.65 -9.63 -3.54
CA CYS A 397 28.26 -9.21 -2.28
C CYS A 397 27.22 -8.84 -1.22
N ILE A 398 26.14 -8.15 -1.62
CA ILE A 398 25.05 -7.77 -0.71
C ILE A 398 24.30 -9.01 -0.23
N LEU A 399 23.96 -9.91 -1.15
CA LEU A 399 23.23 -11.14 -0.84
C LEU A 399 24.05 -12.09 0.04
N ASP A 400 25.35 -12.22 -0.19
CA ASP A 400 26.24 -12.99 0.69
C ASP A 400 26.37 -12.34 2.08
N GLY A 401 26.33 -11.01 2.16
CA GLY A 401 26.26 -10.28 3.42
C GLY A 401 24.97 -10.57 4.19
N LEU A 402 23.83 -10.62 3.50
CA LEU A 402 22.54 -10.94 4.09
C LEU A 402 22.45 -12.41 4.50
N ALA A 403 22.94 -13.33 3.67
CA ALA A 403 22.98 -14.77 3.92
C ALA A 403 23.68 -15.11 5.25
N LYS A 404 24.77 -14.41 5.58
CA LYS A 404 25.49 -14.57 6.85
C LYS A 404 24.67 -14.16 8.08
N GLN A 405 23.64 -13.34 7.90
CA GLN A 405 22.82 -12.80 8.99
C GLN A 405 21.46 -13.50 9.13
N GLU A 406 20.99 -14.27 8.13
CA GLU A 406 19.64 -14.87 8.09
C GLU A 406 19.29 -15.65 9.37
N ASP A 407 20.14 -16.58 9.79
CA ASP A 407 19.92 -17.39 11.00
C ASP A 407 19.72 -16.52 12.25
N SER A 408 20.52 -15.46 12.37
CA SER A 408 20.45 -14.54 13.51
C SER A 408 19.18 -13.69 13.48
N ILE A 409 18.71 -13.35 12.27
CA ILE A 409 17.47 -12.59 12.07
C ILE A 409 16.28 -13.45 12.49
N PHE A 410 16.21 -14.71 12.06
CA PHE A 410 15.09 -15.59 12.41
C PHE A 410 15.02 -15.89 13.90
N LYS A 411 16.15 -16.15 14.56
CA LYS A 411 16.21 -16.35 16.02
C LYS A 411 15.72 -15.11 16.77
N ARG A 412 16.22 -13.93 16.39
CA ARG A 412 15.81 -12.65 17.00
C ARG A 412 14.34 -12.33 16.79
N ARG A 413 13.79 -12.63 15.60
CA ARG A 413 12.36 -12.46 15.30
C ARG A 413 11.50 -13.28 16.26
N LYS A 414 11.85 -14.55 16.48
CA LYS A 414 11.13 -15.43 17.39
C LYS A 414 11.19 -14.94 18.84
N GLU A 415 12.38 -14.55 19.33
CA GLU A 415 12.54 -13.98 20.67
C GLU A 415 11.67 -12.72 20.88
N GLN A 416 11.59 -11.84 19.89
CA GLN A 416 10.76 -10.64 19.96
C GLN A 416 9.25 -10.95 19.92
N GLU A 417 8.84 -11.97 19.18
CA GLU A 417 7.45 -12.44 19.17
C GLU A 417 7.09 -13.04 20.53
N ASP A 418 7.91 -13.96 21.05
CA ASP A 418 7.68 -14.61 22.34
C ASP A 418 7.61 -13.57 23.47
N ARG A 419 8.47 -12.55 23.44
CA ARG A 419 8.42 -11.43 24.39
C ARG A 419 7.12 -10.62 24.26
N ARG A 420 6.63 -10.38 23.04
CA ARG A 420 5.36 -9.68 22.81
C ARG A 420 4.18 -10.50 23.30
N GLU A 421 4.16 -11.79 23.05
CA GLU A 421 3.11 -12.70 23.50
C GLU A 421 3.10 -12.87 25.01
N ALA A 422 4.26 -13.02 25.65
CA ALA A 422 4.38 -13.03 27.10
C ALA A 422 3.84 -11.74 27.73
N ASN A 423 4.15 -10.58 27.14
CA ASN A 423 3.63 -9.29 27.59
C ASN A 423 2.11 -9.17 27.39
N ALA A 424 1.58 -9.65 26.26
CA ALA A 424 0.14 -9.66 25.99
C ALA A 424 -0.61 -10.58 26.95
N LYS A 425 -0.10 -11.79 27.22
CA LYS A 425 -0.64 -12.73 28.21
C LYS A 425 -0.64 -12.11 29.61
N ARG A 426 0.45 -11.45 30.02
CA ARG A 426 0.52 -10.72 31.31
C ARG A 426 -0.55 -9.62 31.41
N ARG A 427 -0.75 -8.83 30.34
CA ARG A 427 -1.80 -7.79 30.31
C ARG A 427 -3.21 -8.37 30.39
N LYS A 428 -3.49 -9.47 29.67
CA LYS A 428 -4.79 -10.17 29.72
C LYS A 428 -5.08 -10.72 31.13
N LEU A 429 -4.08 -11.35 31.78
CA LEU A 429 -4.22 -11.87 33.14
C LEU A 429 -4.48 -10.77 34.17
N GLN A 430 -3.83 -9.60 34.04
CA GLN A 430 -4.08 -8.44 34.91
C GLN A 430 -5.47 -7.82 34.72
N HIS A 431 -6.02 -7.84 33.50
CA HIS A 431 -7.38 -7.33 33.24
C HIS A 431 -8.48 -8.36 33.53
N GLY A 432 -8.19 -9.66 33.48
CA GLY A 432 -9.15 -10.73 33.74
C GLY A 432 -9.34 -11.11 35.23
N GLY A 433 -8.44 -10.68 36.12
CA GLY A 433 -8.49 -11.01 37.55
C GLY A 433 -9.38 -10.12 38.43
N GLY A 434 -10.14 -9.18 37.84
CA GLY A 434 -10.89 -8.16 38.57
C GLY A 434 -12.35 -8.47 38.91
N GLY A 435 -12.78 -9.74 38.88
CA GLY A 435 -14.17 -10.13 39.10
C GLY A 435 -14.34 -11.39 39.94
N GLY A 436 -14.29 -11.26 41.27
CA GLY A 436 -14.64 -12.34 42.21
C GLY A 436 -14.71 -11.81 43.65
N PRO A 437 -15.80 -12.06 44.41
CA PRO A 437 -16.08 -11.38 45.67
C PRO A 437 -15.45 -12.10 46.88
N THR A 438 -14.47 -11.47 47.52
CA THR A 438 -13.97 -11.87 48.84
C THR A 438 -13.73 -10.59 49.63
N GLY A 439 -14.53 -10.26 50.64
CA GLY A 439 -14.46 -10.93 51.93
C GLY A 439 -13.67 -10.03 52.87
N ARG A 440 -14.37 -9.19 53.62
CA ARG A 440 -13.82 -8.30 54.66
C ARG A 440 -12.88 -9.08 55.58
N HIS A 441 -11.61 -8.67 55.66
CA HIS A 441 -10.86 -8.74 56.90
C HIS A 441 -9.92 -7.55 57.01
N SER A 442 -10.16 -6.77 58.06
CA SER A 442 -9.41 -5.60 58.49
C SER A 442 -8.07 -6.01 59.10
N SER A 443 -6.98 -5.32 58.72
CA SER A 443 -5.86 -5.07 59.63
C SER A 443 -5.10 -3.83 59.20
N ASP A 444 -4.86 -2.96 60.18
CA ASP A 444 -4.35 -1.59 60.14
C ASP A 444 -3.02 -1.35 59.41
N GLY A 445 -2.94 -0.18 58.76
CA GLY A 445 -1.70 0.48 58.35
C GLY A 445 -1.94 1.96 57.95
N PRO A 446 -1.08 2.94 58.30
CA PRO A 446 -1.51 4.32 58.52
C PRO A 446 -1.67 5.15 57.24
N ARG A 447 -2.71 5.98 57.23
CA ARG A 447 -2.99 7.03 56.25
C ARG A 447 -1.91 8.13 56.27
N LYS A 448 -1.43 8.51 55.08
CA LYS A 448 -1.01 9.90 54.79
C LYS A 448 -1.71 10.36 53.52
N GLY A 449 -2.67 11.28 53.71
CA GLY A 449 -3.45 11.89 52.65
C GLY A 449 -2.77 13.10 52.02
N GLY A 450 -3.36 13.56 50.92
CA GLY A 450 -3.09 14.87 50.34
C GLY A 450 -3.35 14.96 48.84
N HIS A 451 -4.58 14.73 48.39
CA HIS A 451 -5.06 15.35 47.15
C HIS A 451 -5.27 16.85 47.43
N GLN A 452 -4.68 17.72 46.61
CA GLN A 452 -5.07 19.13 46.52
C GLN A 452 -5.48 19.48 45.09
N ASP A 453 -6.55 20.27 45.07
CA ASP A 453 -7.46 20.69 44.02
C ASP A 453 -6.80 21.63 42.99
N PRO A 454 -7.00 21.49 41.66
CA PRO A 454 -6.27 22.26 40.63
C PRO A 454 -6.66 23.74 40.48
N ASN A 455 -7.56 24.28 41.29
CA ASN A 455 -8.27 25.54 40.97
C ASN A 455 -7.84 26.79 41.77
N ARG A 456 -6.57 26.91 42.17
CA ARG A 456 -6.05 28.14 42.80
C ARG A 456 -4.99 28.83 41.93
N GLY A 457 -5.33 30.04 41.47
CA GLY A 457 -4.53 30.89 40.58
C GLY A 457 -3.18 31.36 41.16
N LEU A 458 -2.32 31.79 40.23
CA LEU A 458 -0.93 32.22 40.42
C LEU A 458 -0.81 33.47 41.31
N GLN A 459 0.08 33.41 42.31
CA GLN A 459 0.53 34.59 43.07
C GLN A 459 1.73 35.23 42.37
N LEU A 460 1.63 36.52 42.04
CA LEU A 460 2.69 37.34 41.45
C LEU A 460 3.60 37.92 42.56
N HIS A 461 4.92 37.90 42.33
CA HIS A 461 5.92 38.54 43.21
C HIS A 461 6.56 39.80 42.56
N PRO A 462 7.09 40.75 43.36
CA PRO A 462 7.51 42.08 42.89
C PRO A 462 8.86 42.10 42.14
N ILE A 463 8.99 43.06 41.22
CA ILE A 463 10.14 43.33 40.35
C ILE A 463 11.24 44.05 41.13
N ALA A 464 12.21 43.32 41.70
CA ALA A 464 13.52 43.87 42.09
C ALA A 464 14.50 42.75 42.55
N SER A 465 15.09 42.01 41.62
CA SER A 465 16.42 41.35 41.73
C SER A 465 16.67 40.45 40.52
N PHE A 466 17.32 40.99 39.48
CA PHE A 466 17.87 40.18 38.37
C PHE A 466 19.35 39.85 38.64
N PRO A 467 19.76 38.57 38.58
CA PRO A 467 21.15 38.17 38.39
C PRO A 467 21.63 38.46 36.96
N LYS A 468 22.93 38.67 36.79
CA LYS A 468 23.60 39.17 35.57
C LYS A 468 23.90 38.11 34.48
N GLU A 469 23.26 36.95 34.48
CA GLU A 469 23.45 35.92 33.44
C GLU A 469 22.12 35.22 33.07
N PRO A 470 21.84 34.92 31.79
CA PRO A 470 20.58 34.33 31.37
C PRO A 470 20.51 32.82 31.73
N PRO A 471 19.43 32.33 32.38
CA PRO A 471 19.23 30.90 32.58
C PRO A 471 18.83 30.23 31.26
N GLN A 472 19.34 29.03 31.04
CA GLN A 472 18.94 28.14 29.93
C GLN A 472 17.42 27.95 29.94
N ALA A 473 16.77 28.17 28.80
CA ALA A 473 15.34 27.97 28.64
C ALA A 473 14.97 26.50 28.86
N MET A 474 14.36 26.20 30.02
CA MET A 474 13.76 24.89 30.28
C MET A 474 12.47 24.77 29.47
N THR A 475 12.43 23.81 28.55
CA THR A 475 11.26 23.54 27.69
C THR A 475 10.22 22.70 28.42
N HIS A 476 8.96 22.84 28.02
CA HIS A 476 7.80 22.10 28.54
C HIS A 476 8.02 20.57 28.57
N ASP A 477 8.77 20.03 27.60
CA ASP A 477 9.14 18.60 27.52
C ASP A 477 10.04 18.10 28.67
N MET A 478 10.84 18.98 29.29
CA MET A 478 11.69 18.61 30.43
C MET A 478 10.89 18.42 31.73
N ILE A 479 9.70 19.03 31.82
CA ILE A 479 8.84 18.96 33.01
C ILE A 479 7.92 17.73 32.92
N VAL A 480 7.37 17.43 31.73
CA VAL A 480 6.43 16.32 31.51
C VAL A 480 7.12 14.95 31.60
N ASN A 481 8.39 14.83 31.18
CA ASN A 481 9.12 13.57 31.18
C ASN A 481 9.84 13.23 32.50
N ARG A 482 9.75 14.10 33.53
CA ARG A 482 10.49 13.90 34.79
C ARG A 482 9.85 12.85 35.71
N GLY A 483 8.54 12.64 35.63
CA GLY A 483 7.82 11.62 36.41
C GLY A 483 8.17 10.19 35.98
N PRO A 484 7.97 9.82 34.69
CA PRO A 484 8.22 8.46 34.20
C PRO A 484 9.69 8.04 34.31
N ALA A 485 10.64 8.97 34.11
CA ALA A 485 12.06 8.70 34.22
C ALA A 485 12.52 8.47 35.67
N LYS A 486 11.94 9.20 36.65
CA LYS A 486 12.20 8.97 38.08
C LYS A 486 11.61 7.65 38.57
N ASP A 487 10.41 7.30 38.09
CA ASP A 487 9.75 6.04 38.45
C ASP A 487 10.47 4.82 37.85
N ALA A 488 10.94 4.92 36.59
CA ALA A 488 11.79 3.90 35.98
C ALA A 488 13.15 3.75 36.69
N THR A 489 13.75 4.86 37.13
CA THR A 489 15.03 4.83 37.85
C THR A 489 14.88 4.29 39.28
N MET A 490 13.77 4.58 39.97
CA MET A 490 13.45 3.99 41.28
C MET A 490 13.10 2.50 41.16
N ALA A 491 12.34 2.10 40.16
CA ALA A 491 12.03 0.69 39.90
C ALA A 491 13.31 -0.12 39.60
N ASN A 492 14.24 0.44 38.82
CA ASN A 492 15.54 -0.18 38.55
C ASN A 492 16.45 -0.24 39.78
N LYS A 493 16.42 0.77 40.67
CA LYS A 493 17.15 0.74 41.95
C LYS A 493 16.58 -0.28 42.92
N SER A 494 15.25 -0.43 42.98
CA SER A 494 14.59 -1.42 43.82
C SER A 494 14.84 -2.85 43.31
N ALA A 495 14.76 -3.08 41.99
CA ALA A 495 15.08 -4.36 41.38
C ALA A 495 16.57 -4.75 41.58
N ALA A 496 17.49 -3.80 41.49
CA ALA A 496 18.91 -4.04 41.73
C ALA A 496 19.24 -4.32 43.21
N SER A 497 18.51 -3.73 44.17
CA SER A 497 18.70 -4.05 45.58
C SER A 497 18.19 -5.46 45.93
N VAL A 498 17.04 -5.85 45.36
CA VAL A 498 16.46 -7.20 45.55
C VAL A 498 17.38 -8.29 44.97
N LEU A 499 17.98 -8.05 43.79
CA LEU A 499 18.98 -8.95 43.20
C LEU A 499 20.27 -9.03 44.02
N LYS A 500 20.71 -7.91 44.61
CA LYS A 500 21.91 -7.85 45.45
C LYS A 500 21.73 -8.56 46.79
N ASP A 501 20.52 -8.51 47.36
CA ASP A 501 20.18 -9.24 48.58
C ASP A 501 20.03 -10.75 48.33
N GLN A 502 19.49 -11.16 47.17
CA GLN A 502 19.46 -12.57 46.74
C GLN A 502 20.85 -13.16 46.48
N LEU A 503 21.77 -12.37 45.92
CA LEU A 503 23.17 -12.81 45.72
C LEU A 503 23.93 -12.92 47.05
N ARG A 504 23.62 -12.06 48.04
CA ARG A 504 24.21 -12.12 49.38
C ARG A 504 23.69 -13.29 50.22
N SER A 505 22.42 -13.67 50.09
CA SER A 505 21.86 -14.84 50.80
C SER A 505 22.43 -16.16 50.29
N THR A 506 22.99 -16.20 49.08
CA THR A 506 23.54 -17.41 48.45
C THR A 506 25.01 -17.67 48.80
N GLN A 507 25.71 -16.71 49.46
CA GLN A 507 27.13 -16.82 49.80
C GLN A 507 27.42 -17.08 51.30
N GLN A 508 26.41 -17.42 52.11
CA GLN A 508 26.61 -17.81 53.51
C GLN A 508 26.08 -19.23 53.81
N SER A 509 26.71 -20.24 53.20
CA SER A 509 26.86 -21.58 53.82
C SER A 509 28.06 -22.35 53.26
N SER A 510 29.27 -21.96 53.67
CA SER A 510 30.41 -22.89 53.69
C SER A 510 31.54 -22.34 54.56
N LYS A 511 31.84 -23.02 55.67
CA LYS A 511 33.17 -23.00 56.30
C LYS A 511 33.80 -24.40 56.16
N PRO A 512 35.14 -24.51 56.00
CA PRO A 512 35.82 -25.75 55.65
C PRO A 512 36.44 -26.45 56.88
N GLU A 513 36.53 -27.78 56.83
CA GLU A 513 37.47 -28.58 57.62
C GLU A 513 38.16 -29.60 56.70
N VAL A 514 39.45 -29.86 56.98
CA VAL A 514 40.41 -30.61 56.16
C VAL A 514 40.70 -31.96 56.80
N GLN A 515 40.68 -33.06 56.03
CA GLN A 515 41.59 -34.23 56.15
C GLN A 515 41.37 -35.25 55.00
N GLU A 516 42.48 -35.66 54.36
CA GLU A 516 42.62 -36.78 53.40
C GLU A 516 42.95 -38.12 54.13
N PRO A 517 43.19 -39.29 53.46
CA PRO A 517 42.46 -40.00 52.39
C PRO A 517 42.31 -41.53 52.69
N SER A 518 41.52 -42.30 51.90
CA SER A 518 41.83 -43.73 51.58
C SER A 518 40.93 -44.39 50.51
N SER A 519 41.61 -44.98 49.52
CA SER A 519 41.40 -46.21 48.71
C SER A 519 40.02 -46.92 48.58
N SER A 520 39.50 -46.96 47.32
CA SER A 520 39.07 -48.11 46.44
C SER A 520 38.47 -49.44 47.00
N PRO A 521 37.86 -50.35 46.18
CA PRO A 521 37.27 -50.28 44.80
C PRO A 521 35.95 -51.12 44.57
N SER A 522 35.54 -51.20 43.29
CA SER A 522 34.79 -52.30 42.62
C SER A 522 33.24 -52.32 42.74
N GLY A 523 32.46 -52.74 41.74
CA GLY A 523 32.78 -53.45 40.51
C GLY A 523 31.58 -53.56 39.54
N LEU A 524 31.92 -54.04 38.34
CA LEU A 524 31.10 -54.29 37.15
C LEU A 524 29.92 -55.25 37.37
N GLY A 525 28.91 -55.19 36.49
CA GLY A 525 28.26 -56.43 36.02
C GLY A 525 26.81 -56.37 35.54
N LYS A 526 26.66 -56.21 34.23
CA LYS A 526 25.54 -56.61 33.34
C LYS A 526 24.67 -57.80 33.83
N ARG A 527 23.37 -57.77 33.50
CA ARG A 527 22.70 -58.76 32.61
C ARG A 527 21.29 -58.37 32.15
N LYS A 528 20.97 -58.86 30.94
CA LYS A 528 19.77 -58.74 30.06
C LYS A 528 18.59 -59.64 30.47
N ALA A 529 17.43 -59.37 29.84
CA ALA A 529 16.44 -60.29 29.21
C ALA A 529 14.99 -59.95 29.66
N SER A 530 13.88 -60.10 28.93
CA SER A 530 13.47 -60.19 27.50
C SER A 530 11.94 -60.46 27.49
N GLU A 531 11.20 -59.86 26.56
CA GLU A 531 10.03 -60.35 25.79
C GLU A 531 8.68 -60.87 26.38
N LEU A 532 7.60 -60.27 25.81
CA LEU A 532 6.29 -60.74 25.31
C LEU A 532 5.13 -61.34 26.18
N GLU A 533 3.93 -60.82 25.83
CA GLU A 533 2.55 -61.43 25.74
C GLU A 533 1.84 -61.96 27.01
N ASP A 534 0.51 -62.03 27.16
CA ASP A 534 -0.73 -61.42 26.65
C ASP A 534 -1.90 -61.98 27.53
N ALA A 535 -3.12 -61.43 27.40
CA ALA A 535 -4.45 -62.07 27.64
C ALA A 535 -5.21 -62.00 29.02
N THR A 536 -6.21 -61.08 29.05
CA THR A 536 -7.68 -61.21 29.37
C THR A 536 -8.28 -61.81 30.68
N LYS A 537 -9.22 -61.06 31.31
CA LYS A 537 -10.70 -61.37 31.44
C LYS A 537 -11.55 -60.34 32.26
N TYR A 538 -12.64 -59.82 31.64
CA TYR A 538 -14.06 -59.51 32.07
C TYR A 538 -14.43 -59.18 33.55
N ALA A 539 -15.38 -58.29 33.95
CA ALA A 539 -16.56 -57.62 33.33
C ALA A 539 -17.17 -56.45 34.19
N SER A 540 -18.09 -55.65 33.58
CA SER A 540 -19.24 -54.86 34.14
C SER A 540 -18.93 -53.53 34.90
N SER A 541 -19.52 -52.33 34.74
CA SER A 541 -20.76 -51.76 34.12
C SER A 541 -20.72 -50.19 34.14
N ARG A 542 -21.42 -49.51 33.21
CA ARG A 542 -21.62 -48.04 32.91
C ARG A 542 -22.07 -47.10 34.08
N PRO A 543 -22.27 -45.76 33.90
CA PRO A 543 -21.54 -44.69 33.16
C PRO A 543 -21.41 -43.34 33.97
N GLU A 544 -20.76 -42.31 33.38
CA GLU A 544 -21.00 -40.83 33.50
C GLU A 544 -19.74 -39.98 33.71
N GLY A 545 -19.64 -38.88 32.94
CA GLY A 545 -18.74 -37.75 33.20
C GLY A 545 -17.78 -37.38 32.07
N THR A 546 -18.28 -37.03 30.89
CA THR A 546 -17.52 -36.31 29.85
C THR A 546 -17.10 -34.92 30.35
N SER A 547 -15.80 -34.72 30.62
CA SER A 547 -15.18 -33.40 30.60
C SER A 547 -14.62 -33.14 29.20
N THR A 548 -15.16 -32.10 28.58
CA THR A 548 -14.70 -31.52 27.32
C THR A 548 -13.25 -31.05 27.46
N PRO A 549 -12.33 -31.28 26.49
CA PRO A 549 -10.99 -30.72 26.55
C PRO A 549 -11.06 -29.21 26.39
N GLU A 550 -10.38 -28.47 27.27
CA GLU A 550 -10.10 -27.06 27.08
C GLU A 550 -9.41 -26.86 25.72
N GLN A 551 -10.10 -26.22 24.78
CA GLN A 551 -9.48 -25.70 23.57
C GLN A 551 -8.53 -24.58 23.97
N SER A 552 -7.23 -24.90 24.04
CA SER A 552 -6.19 -23.89 24.03
C SER A 552 -6.31 -23.07 22.74
N ASP A 553 -6.41 -21.75 22.88
CA ASP A 553 -6.26 -20.72 21.85
C ASP A 553 -4.83 -20.72 21.27
N ALA A 554 -4.40 -21.87 20.75
CA ALA A 554 -3.14 -22.04 20.04
C ALA A 554 -3.44 -21.70 18.57
N GLY A 555 -2.96 -20.54 18.12
CA GLY A 555 -2.99 -20.19 16.71
C GLY A 555 -2.34 -21.26 15.84
N PRO A 556 -2.51 -21.19 14.50
CA PRO A 556 -1.98 -22.18 13.57
C PRO A 556 -0.48 -22.40 13.82
N VAL A 557 -0.09 -23.66 14.03
CA VAL A 557 1.29 -24.04 14.38
C VAL A 557 2.18 -23.80 13.16
N ASP A 558 3.19 -22.94 13.30
CA ASP A 558 4.23 -22.77 12.27
C ASP A 558 5.11 -24.02 12.21
N THR A 559 4.94 -24.79 11.15
CA THR A 559 5.66 -26.05 10.88
C THR A 559 7.02 -25.83 10.22
N VAL A 560 7.32 -24.64 9.67
CA VAL A 560 8.63 -24.34 9.06
C VAL A 560 9.67 -24.09 10.14
N ARG A 561 9.30 -23.37 11.21
CA ARG A 561 10.17 -23.04 12.34
C ARG A 561 11.51 -22.45 11.89
N LEU A 562 11.45 -21.23 11.37
CA LEU A 562 12.62 -20.51 10.84
C LEU A 562 13.74 -20.29 11.88
N TRP A 563 13.44 -20.35 13.18
CA TRP A 563 14.40 -20.15 14.27
C TRP A 563 15.18 -21.42 14.66
N GLU A 564 14.84 -22.59 14.11
CA GLU A 564 15.47 -23.89 14.38
C GLU A 564 16.34 -24.35 13.21
N ASP A 565 17.43 -25.06 13.49
CA ASP A 565 18.31 -25.61 12.45
C ASP A 565 17.54 -26.53 11.48
N GLY A 566 17.95 -26.55 10.21
CA GLY A 566 17.24 -27.28 9.14
C GLY A 566 15.97 -26.58 8.64
N TYR A 567 15.77 -25.29 8.94
CA TYR A 567 14.59 -24.54 8.49
C TYR A 567 14.50 -24.44 6.97
N ALA A 568 15.64 -24.35 6.27
CA ALA A 568 15.65 -24.24 4.81
C ALA A 568 15.01 -25.48 4.16
N ASP A 569 15.34 -26.66 4.66
CA ASP A 569 14.80 -27.92 4.16
C ASP A 569 13.30 -28.03 4.40
N ARG A 570 12.85 -27.68 5.62
CA ARG A 570 11.41 -27.64 5.95
C ARG A 570 10.66 -26.62 5.11
N TYR A 571 11.25 -25.46 4.85
CA TYR A 571 10.67 -24.41 4.04
C TYR A 571 10.44 -24.87 2.60
N TYR A 572 11.49 -25.39 1.93
CA TYR A 572 11.36 -25.87 0.56
C TYR A 572 10.44 -27.09 0.43
N GLN A 573 10.43 -27.98 1.42
CA GLN A 573 9.52 -29.13 1.44
C GLN A 573 8.06 -28.70 1.60
N GLN A 574 7.76 -27.73 2.47
CA GLN A 574 6.39 -27.31 2.73
C GLN A 574 5.85 -26.32 1.70
N LYS A 575 6.66 -25.36 1.26
CA LYS A 575 6.24 -24.24 0.39
C LYS A 575 6.40 -24.53 -1.10
N PHE A 576 7.38 -25.34 -1.47
CA PHE A 576 7.66 -25.68 -2.88
C PHE A 576 7.45 -27.17 -3.19
N HIS A 577 7.16 -28.01 -2.19
CA HIS A 577 7.02 -29.46 -2.32
C HIS A 577 8.26 -30.13 -2.92
N LYS A 578 9.45 -29.63 -2.55
CA LYS A 578 10.76 -30.15 -3.00
C LYS A 578 11.59 -30.68 -1.85
N GLY A 579 12.29 -31.78 -2.09
CA GLY A 579 13.16 -32.41 -1.10
C GLY A 579 14.43 -31.60 -0.81
N PRO A 580 15.12 -31.87 0.31
CA PRO A 580 16.33 -31.16 0.71
C PRO A 580 17.50 -31.30 -0.28
N GLU A 581 17.55 -32.41 -1.01
CA GLU A 581 18.61 -32.76 -1.97
C GLU A 581 18.63 -31.86 -3.22
N ASP A 582 17.51 -31.19 -3.55
CA ASP A 582 17.33 -30.47 -4.81
C ASP A 582 17.87 -29.03 -4.73
N GLN A 583 19.19 -28.90 -4.56
CA GLN A 583 19.87 -27.59 -4.57
C GLN A 583 19.77 -26.89 -5.93
N ALA A 584 19.68 -27.66 -7.02
CA ALA A 584 19.50 -27.13 -8.37
C ALA A 584 18.20 -26.34 -8.48
N PHE A 585 17.11 -26.85 -7.89
CA PHE A 585 15.84 -26.13 -7.80
C PHE A 585 15.94 -24.85 -6.98
N ARG A 586 16.57 -24.88 -5.79
CA ARG A 586 16.75 -23.66 -4.95
C ARG A 586 17.48 -22.56 -5.70
N HIS A 587 18.60 -22.91 -6.34
CA HIS A 587 19.34 -21.98 -7.19
C HIS A 587 18.50 -21.52 -8.39
N GLY A 588 17.66 -22.38 -8.98
CA GLY A 588 16.71 -22.02 -10.03
C GLY A 588 15.70 -20.95 -9.59
N VAL A 589 15.12 -21.10 -8.40
CA VAL A 589 14.22 -20.10 -7.81
C VAL A 589 14.96 -18.77 -7.58
N ALA A 590 16.20 -18.82 -7.06
CA ALA A 590 17.04 -17.65 -6.88
C ALA A 590 17.38 -16.93 -8.18
N ARG A 591 17.64 -17.66 -9.28
CA ARG A 591 17.85 -17.04 -10.61
C ARG A 591 16.58 -16.39 -11.13
N ALA A 592 15.43 -17.05 -11.03
CA ALA A 592 14.14 -16.45 -11.43
C ALA A 592 13.80 -15.20 -10.60
N TYR A 593 14.18 -15.18 -9.32
CA TYR A 593 14.02 -14.00 -8.47
C TYR A 593 14.96 -12.87 -8.90
N ALA A 594 16.23 -13.19 -9.23
CA ALA A 594 17.20 -12.23 -9.76
C ALA A 594 16.74 -11.63 -11.11
N GLU A 595 16.22 -12.45 -12.03
CA GLU A 595 15.55 -11.97 -13.24
C GLU A 595 14.43 -11.00 -12.90
N GLY A 596 13.60 -11.31 -11.91
CA GLY A 596 12.56 -10.38 -11.47
C GLY A 596 13.08 -9.07 -10.93
N LEU A 597 14.19 -9.05 -10.20
CA LEU A 597 14.79 -7.81 -9.72
C LEU A 597 15.27 -6.95 -10.90
N ALA A 598 15.89 -7.55 -11.91
CA ALA A 598 16.27 -6.84 -13.13
C ALA A 598 15.02 -6.30 -13.86
N TRP A 599 13.96 -7.11 -13.95
CA TRP A 599 12.70 -6.68 -14.55
C TRP A 599 12.10 -5.47 -13.84
N VAL A 600 12.03 -5.48 -12.50
CA VAL A 600 11.47 -4.39 -11.69
C VAL A 600 12.29 -3.12 -11.85
N LEU A 601 13.62 -3.23 -11.79
CA LEU A 601 14.50 -2.07 -11.90
C LEU A 601 14.41 -1.45 -13.31
N LEU A 602 14.41 -2.25 -14.36
CA LEU A 602 14.14 -1.77 -15.71
C LEU A 602 12.74 -1.15 -15.83
N TYR A 603 11.71 -1.74 -15.21
CA TYR A 603 10.36 -1.19 -15.25
C TYR A 603 10.27 0.22 -14.65
N TYR A 604 10.98 0.44 -13.55
CA TYR A 604 11.03 1.72 -12.85
C TYR A 604 11.82 2.77 -13.63
N PHE A 605 13.03 2.43 -14.10
CA PHE A 605 13.97 3.38 -14.71
C PHE A 605 13.81 3.54 -16.23
N GLN A 606 13.52 2.46 -16.96
CA GLN A 606 13.48 2.43 -18.43
C GLN A 606 12.05 2.22 -18.98
N GLY A 607 11.15 1.64 -18.19
CA GLY A 607 9.81 1.21 -18.64
C GLY A 607 9.76 -0.30 -18.83
N CYS A 608 8.58 -0.83 -19.18
CA CYS A 608 8.33 -2.27 -19.14
C CYS A 608 9.24 -3.04 -20.12
N PRO A 609 10.19 -3.87 -19.62
CA PRO A 609 11.12 -4.59 -20.48
C PRO A 609 10.49 -5.85 -21.08
N SER A 610 9.46 -6.41 -20.43
CA SER A 610 8.68 -7.55 -20.93
C SER A 610 7.26 -7.53 -20.38
N TRP A 611 6.28 -7.58 -21.27
CA TRP A 611 4.86 -7.69 -20.90
C TRP A 611 4.46 -9.12 -20.49
N ASP A 612 5.21 -10.13 -20.94
CA ASP A 612 4.91 -11.56 -20.75
C ASP A 612 5.62 -12.18 -19.54
N TRP A 613 6.72 -11.56 -19.08
CA TRP A 613 7.50 -12.06 -17.95
C TRP A 613 6.71 -12.00 -16.63
N PHE A 614 6.88 -13.02 -15.81
CA PHE A 614 6.38 -13.07 -14.43
C PHE A 614 7.24 -14.01 -13.59
N TYR A 615 7.23 -13.81 -12.27
CA TYR A 615 7.87 -14.72 -11.32
C TYR A 615 6.98 -15.96 -11.08
N PRO A 616 7.42 -17.18 -11.43
CA PRO A 616 6.55 -18.37 -11.48
C PRO A 616 6.46 -19.14 -10.16
N TYR A 617 6.63 -18.46 -9.02
CA TYR A 617 6.53 -19.07 -7.69
C TYR A 617 5.76 -18.16 -6.74
N HIS A 618 5.04 -18.73 -5.78
CA HIS A 618 4.32 -17.95 -4.77
C HIS A 618 5.23 -17.43 -3.64
N TYR A 619 6.43 -17.99 -3.49
CA TYR A 619 7.34 -17.72 -2.39
C TYR A 619 8.74 -17.31 -2.89
N ALA A 620 9.47 -16.58 -2.06
CA ALA A 620 10.83 -16.16 -2.32
C ALA A 620 11.85 -17.22 -1.86
N PRO A 621 13.05 -17.29 -2.45
CA PRO A 621 14.16 -18.10 -1.93
C PRO A 621 14.82 -17.42 -0.71
N PHE A 622 15.76 -18.10 -0.04
CA PHE A 622 16.61 -17.47 0.98
C PHE A 622 17.78 -16.72 0.33
N ALA A 623 18.36 -15.76 1.04
CA ALA A 623 19.53 -15.02 0.57
C ALA A 623 20.72 -15.96 0.32
N ALA A 624 20.86 -17.01 1.14
CA ALA A 624 21.89 -18.05 0.98
C ALA A 624 21.81 -18.82 -0.35
N ASP A 625 20.65 -18.89 -0.99
CA ASP A 625 20.44 -19.64 -2.24
C ASP A 625 20.87 -18.84 -3.49
N PHE A 626 21.13 -17.54 -3.35
CA PHE A 626 21.67 -16.73 -4.44
C PHE A 626 23.15 -17.03 -4.62
N LYS A 627 23.48 -17.90 -5.59
CA LYS A 627 24.87 -18.27 -5.91
C LYS A 627 25.13 -18.18 -7.41
N GLY A 628 26.33 -17.70 -7.76
CA GLY A 628 26.79 -17.64 -9.14
C GLY A 628 26.07 -16.60 -9.99
N LEU A 629 25.54 -15.53 -9.38
CA LEU A 629 24.78 -14.50 -10.10
C LEU A 629 25.58 -13.79 -11.19
N ALA A 630 26.91 -13.73 -11.05
CA ALA A 630 27.83 -13.16 -12.04
C ALA A 630 27.70 -13.77 -13.45
N SER A 631 27.22 -15.02 -13.53
CA SER A 631 27.03 -15.73 -14.80
C SER A 631 25.66 -15.48 -15.45
N LEU A 632 24.79 -14.68 -14.82
CA LEU A 632 23.47 -14.35 -15.36
C LEU A 632 23.58 -13.36 -16.51
N ASP A 633 23.21 -13.81 -17.69
CA ASP A 633 22.94 -12.96 -18.85
C ASP A 633 21.42 -12.81 -18.99
N ILE A 634 20.89 -11.67 -18.56
CA ILE A 634 19.46 -11.42 -18.50
C ILE A 634 19.09 -10.47 -19.63
N ALA A 635 18.33 -11.00 -20.58
CA ALA A 635 17.70 -10.25 -21.65
C ALA A 635 16.18 -10.47 -21.59
N PHE A 636 15.43 -9.41 -21.87
CA PHE A 636 13.98 -9.46 -21.90
C PHE A 636 13.47 -9.22 -23.31
N ASP A 637 12.61 -10.10 -23.77
CA ASP A 637 11.78 -9.83 -24.93
C ASP A 637 10.58 -8.98 -24.50
N GLN A 638 10.34 -7.89 -25.24
CA GLN A 638 9.24 -6.98 -24.94
C GLN A 638 7.89 -7.71 -24.89
N GLY A 639 7.74 -8.78 -25.69
CA GLY A 639 6.58 -9.65 -25.63
C GLY A 639 5.30 -9.01 -26.16
N TYR A 640 4.17 -9.57 -25.79
CA TYR A 640 2.84 -9.16 -26.21
C TYR A 640 2.09 -8.42 -25.11
N THR A 641 1.59 -7.22 -25.42
CA THR A 641 0.67 -6.51 -24.54
C THR A 641 -0.74 -7.09 -24.68
N SER A 642 -1.27 -7.64 -23.59
CA SER A 642 -2.63 -8.18 -23.56
C SER A 642 -3.68 -7.13 -23.95
N LYS A 643 -4.78 -7.57 -24.54
CA LYS A 643 -5.97 -6.72 -24.74
C LYS A 643 -6.78 -6.63 -23.44
N PRO A 644 -7.65 -5.61 -23.30
CA PRO A 644 -8.46 -5.43 -22.10
C PRO A 644 -9.24 -6.69 -21.68
N PHE A 645 -9.90 -7.38 -22.63
CA PHE A 645 -10.65 -8.61 -22.28
C PHE A 645 -9.76 -9.80 -21.95
N GLU A 646 -8.56 -9.88 -22.54
CA GLU A 646 -7.56 -10.91 -22.21
C GLU A 646 -7.05 -10.70 -20.77
N GLN A 647 -6.85 -9.45 -20.35
CA GLN A 647 -6.54 -9.11 -18.96
C GLN A 647 -7.71 -9.42 -18.02
N LEU A 648 -8.93 -8.98 -18.33
CA LEU A 648 -10.10 -9.23 -17.47
C LEU A 648 -10.28 -10.73 -17.22
N MET A 649 -10.17 -11.55 -18.26
CA MET A 649 -10.25 -13.00 -18.15
C MET A 649 -9.12 -13.60 -17.29
N SER A 650 -7.96 -12.96 -17.21
CA SER A 650 -6.84 -13.46 -16.39
C SER A 650 -6.81 -12.95 -14.96
N VAL A 651 -7.49 -11.84 -14.64
CA VAL A 651 -7.49 -11.27 -13.29
C VAL A 651 -8.79 -11.48 -12.52
N LEU A 652 -9.93 -11.60 -13.20
CA LEU A 652 -11.23 -11.65 -12.54
C LEU A 652 -11.60 -13.07 -12.05
N PRO A 653 -12.21 -13.19 -10.86
CA PRO A 653 -12.90 -14.40 -10.45
C PRO A 653 -14.25 -14.54 -11.18
N ALA A 654 -14.77 -15.78 -11.28
CA ALA A 654 -16.05 -16.06 -11.93
C ALA A 654 -17.25 -15.28 -11.32
N ALA A 655 -17.16 -14.89 -10.05
CA ALA A 655 -18.16 -14.06 -9.38
C ALA A 655 -18.31 -12.67 -9.99
N SER A 656 -17.25 -12.10 -10.59
CA SER A 656 -17.26 -10.79 -11.25
C SER A 656 -17.43 -10.86 -12.76
N ARG A 657 -17.98 -11.97 -13.29
CA ARG A 657 -18.21 -12.14 -14.75
C ARG A 657 -19.05 -11.05 -15.41
N HIS A 658 -19.91 -10.36 -14.65
CA HIS A 658 -20.77 -9.29 -15.15
C HIS A 658 -19.98 -8.08 -15.68
N ALA A 659 -18.69 -7.97 -15.34
CA ALA A 659 -17.78 -6.96 -15.88
C ALA A 659 -17.26 -7.31 -17.30
N LEU A 660 -17.54 -8.52 -17.79
CA LEU A 660 -17.17 -9.03 -19.12
C LEU A 660 -18.40 -9.20 -20.02
N PRO A 661 -18.23 -9.11 -21.35
CA PRO A 661 -19.28 -9.49 -22.30
C PRO A 661 -19.79 -10.93 -22.08
N ASP A 662 -21.09 -11.13 -22.26
CA ASP A 662 -21.79 -12.40 -22.00
C ASP A 662 -21.18 -13.60 -22.76
N VAL A 663 -20.58 -13.34 -23.93
CA VAL A 663 -19.92 -14.36 -24.77
C VAL A 663 -18.76 -15.08 -24.08
N PHE A 664 -18.19 -14.49 -23.02
CA PHE A 664 -17.10 -15.09 -22.26
C PHE A 664 -17.56 -15.83 -21.00
N HIS A 665 -18.81 -15.64 -20.55
CA HIS A 665 -19.26 -16.16 -19.25
C HIS A 665 -19.19 -17.69 -19.19
N SER A 666 -19.50 -18.37 -20.30
CA SER A 666 -19.40 -19.83 -20.41
C SER A 666 -17.99 -20.35 -20.11
N LEU A 667 -16.95 -19.59 -20.47
CA LEU A 667 -15.56 -20.00 -20.26
C LEU A 667 -15.18 -20.05 -18.77
N MET A 668 -15.88 -19.30 -17.91
CA MET A 668 -15.61 -19.22 -16.47
C MET A 668 -16.51 -20.12 -15.62
N LEU A 669 -17.56 -20.70 -16.21
CA LEU A 669 -18.62 -21.39 -15.46
C LEU A 669 -18.81 -22.85 -15.91
N ASP A 670 -18.69 -23.10 -17.21
CA ASP A 670 -18.98 -24.42 -17.75
C ASP A 670 -17.86 -25.38 -17.35
N LYS A 671 -18.25 -26.53 -16.79
CA LYS A 671 -17.31 -27.57 -16.35
C LYS A 671 -16.51 -28.16 -17.52
N ASP A 672 -17.03 -28.05 -18.72
CA ASP A 672 -16.40 -28.51 -19.96
C ASP A 672 -15.54 -27.43 -20.63
N SER A 673 -15.42 -26.23 -20.03
CA SER A 673 -14.55 -25.17 -20.55
C SER A 673 -13.08 -25.58 -20.50
N GLU A 674 -12.36 -25.30 -21.59
CA GLU A 674 -10.93 -25.59 -21.74
C GLU A 674 -10.03 -24.86 -20.73
N ILE A 675 -10.57 -23.87 -20.02
CA ILE A 675 -9.84 -23.02 -19.05
C ILE A 675 -10.54 -22.93 -17.69
N ILE A 676 -11.46 -23.85 -17.39
CA ILE A 676 -12.20 -23.85 -16.10
C ILE A 676 -11.26 -24.02 -14.90
N ASP A 677 -10.11 -24.69 -15.08
CA ASP A 677 -9.07 -24.89 -14.07
C ASP A 677 -8.47 -23.57 -13.56
N PHE A 678 -8.62 -22.46 -14.30
CA PHE A 678 -8.14 -21.15 -13.88
C PHE A 678 -9.08 -20.43 -12.89
N TYR A 679 -10.32 -20.91 -12.71
CA TYR A 679 -11.36 -20.25 -11.91
C TYR A 679 -11.87 -21.15 -10.76
N PRO A 680 -11.00 -21.52 -9.79
CA PRO A 680 -11.45 -22.30 -8.65
C PRO A 680 -12.43 -21.50 -7.78
N GLU A 681 -13.50 -22.15 -7.31
CA GLU A 681 -14.44 -21.53 -6.35
C GLU A 681 -13.85 -21.41 -4.95
N GLU A 682 -12.98 -22.35 -4.57
CA GLU A 682 -12.27 -22.42 -3.30
C GLU A 682 -10.77 -22.55 -3.56
N PHE A 683 -9.96 -21.81 -2.82
CA PHE A 683 -8.51 -21.85 -2.91
C PHE A 683 -7.87 -21.70 -1.53
N GLU A 684 -6.69 -22.28 -1.36
CA GLU A 684 -5.98 -22.22 -0.09
C GLU A 684 -5.31 -20.86 0.11
N VAL A 685 -5.39 -20.33 1.34
CA VAL A 685 -4.67 -19.14 1.78
C VAL A 685 -3.64 -19.55 2.82
N ASP A 686 -2.38 -19.60 2.43
CA ASP A 686 -1.28 -19.90 3.35
C ASP A 686 -0.92 -18.64 4.15
N LEU A 687 -1.14 -18.69 5.46
CA LEU A 687 -0.82 -17.60 6.37
C LEU A 687 0.68 -17.28 6.44
N ASN A 688 1.55 -18.24 6.12
CA ASN A 688 3.00 -18.07 6.07
C ASN A 688 3.58 -17.31 7.29
N GLY A 689 3.17 -17.71 8.50
CA GLY A 689 3.59 -17.10 9.77
C GLY A 689 2.92 -15.76 10.11
N LYS A 690 1.94 -15.29 9.32
CA LYS A 690 1.17 -14.08 9.59
C LYS A 690 -0.11 -14.38 10.37
N LYS A 691 -0.56 -13.41 11.18
CA LYS A 691 -1.71 -13.58 12.10
C LYS A 691 -3.07 -13.36 11.43
N MET A 692 -3.11 -12.73 10.26
CA MET A 692 -4.36 -12.35 9.59
C MET A 692 -4.40 -12.89 8.17
N ALA A 693 -5.55 -13.41 7.74
CA ALA A 693 -5.74 -14.00 6.41
C ALA A 693 -5.43 -13.04 5.26
N TRP A 694 -5.73 -11.75 5.40
CA TRP A 694 -5.39 -10.72 4.40
C TRP A 694 -3.87 -10.53 4.19
N GLN A 695 -3.03 -11.02 5.10
CA GLN A 695 -1.57 -11.06 4.95
C GLN A 695 -1.05 -12.37 4.36
N GLY A 696 -1.90 -13.40 4.24
CA GLY A 696 -1.55 -14.70 3.69
C GLY A 696 -1.41 -14.67 2.17
N VAL A 697 -0.79 -15.73 1.64
CA VAL A 697 -0.55 -15.95 0.21
C VAL A 697 -1.69 -16.78 -0.35
N ALA A 698 -2.43 -16.25 -1.32
CA ALA A 698 -3.47 -17.01 -2.03
C ALA A 698 -2.82 -17.95 -3.05
N LEU A 699 -3.00 -19.25 -2.88
CA LEU A 699 -2.43 -20.30 -3.72
C LEU A 699 -3.33 -20.55 -4.94
N LEU A 700 -3.28 -19.61 -5.89
CA LEU A 700 -3.96 -19.74 -7.18
C LEU A 700 -3.05 -20.39 -8.23
N PRO A 701 -3.60 -21.24 -9.12
CA PRO A 701 -2.84 -21.82 -10.22
C PRO A 701 -2.43 -20.73 -11.21
N PHE A 702 -1.16 -20.63 -11.60
CA PHE A 702 -0.72 -19.66 -12.62
C PHE A 702 -1.39 -19.93 -13.97
N ILE A 703 -1.85 -18.88 -14.64
CA ILE A 703 -2.51 -19.01 -15.94
C ILE A 703 -1.48 -19.30 -17.02
N ASP A 704 -1.77 -20.32 -17.82
CA ASP A 704 -1.14 -20.51 -19.13
C ASP A 704 -1.77 -19.53 -20.13
N MET A 705 -1.01 -18.48 -20.46
CA MET A 705 -1.45 -17.44 -21.37
C MET A 705 -1.75 -17.97 -22.76
N SER A 706 -1.05 -19.00 -23.25
CA SER A 706 -1.30 -19.53 -24.60
C SER A 706 -2.68 -20.19 -24.67
N ARG A 707 -3.02 -20.99 -23.65
CA ARG A 707 -4.36 -21.60 -23.50
C ARG A 707 -5.45 -20.56 -23.34
N LEU A 708 -5.25 -19.58 -22.46
CA LEU A 708 -6.21 -18.49 -22.23
C LEU A 708 -6.49 -17.71 -23.53
N LEU A 709 -5.43 -17.29 -24.22
CA LEU A 709 -5.55 -16.50 -25.44
C LEU A 709 -6.26 -17.28 -26.55
N ALA A 710 -5.98 -18.58 -26.70
CA ALA A 710 -6.67 -19.42 -27.66
C ALA A 710 -8.19 -19.47 -27.41
N ALA A 711 -8.61 -19.73 -26.17
CA ALA A 711 -10.01 -19.81 -25.78
C ALA A 711 -10.73 -18.46 -25.94
N VAL A 712 -10.12 -17.37 -25.46
CA VAL A 712 -10.70 -16.02 -25.51
C VAL A 712 -10.81 -15.51 -26.94
N ARG A 713 -9.76 -15.66 -27.75
CA ARG A 713 -9.76 -15.20 -29.16
C ARG A 713 -10.73 -15.99 -30.02
N GLY A 714 -10.98 -17.26 -29.71
CA GLY A 714 -12.03 -18.06 -30.35
C GLY A 714 -13.44 -17.45 -30.23
N LYS A 715 -13.69 -16.64 -29.21
CA LYS A 715 -14.98 -15.95 -28.98
C LYS A 715 -15.06 -14.56 -29.60
N TYR A 716 -13.95 -13.99 -30.10
CA TYR A 716 -13.93 -12.63 -30.67
C TYR A 716 -14.91 -12.40 -31.83
N PRO A 717 -15.15 -13.36 -32.74
CA PRO A 717 -16.13 -13.17 -33.81
C PRO A 717 -17.58 -12.98 -33.30
N LEU A 718 -17.85 -13.33 -32.04
CA LEU A 718 -19.18 -13.20 -31.42
C LEU A 718 -19.37 -11.85 -30.69
N LEU A 719 -18.33 -11.01 -30.63
CA LEU A 719 -18.40 -9.72 -29.95
C LEU A 719 -19.28 -8.73 -30.70
N SER A 720 -19.99 -7.89 -29.94
CA SER A 720 -20.65 -6.71 -30.50
C SER A 720 -19.60 -5.73 -31.06
N PRO A 721 -19.96 -4.85 -32.01
CA PRO A 721 -19.05 -3.82 -32.51
C PRO A 721 -18.52 -2.89 -31.40
N GLU A 722 -19.35 -2.59 -30.40
CA GLU A 722 -18.98 -1.77 -29.24
C GLU A 722 -17.95 -2.49 -28.36
N ASP A 723 -18.16 -3.77 -28.06
CA ASP A 723 -17.21 -4.58 -27.30
C ASP A 723 -15.89 -4.76 -28.05
N ALA A 724 -15.95 -4.94 -29.38
CA ALA A 724 -14.76 -5.03 -30.22
C ALA A 724 -13.95 -3.74 -30.19
N ALA A 725 -14.61 -2.58 -30.18
CA ALA A 725 -13.95 -1.28 -30.04
C ALA A 725 -13.33 -1.09 -28.64
N ARG A 726 -14.06 -1.48 -27.58
CA ARG A 726 -13.58 -1.46 -26.19
C ARG A 726 -12.37 -2.35 -25.95
N ASN A 727 -12.27 -3.46 -26.68
CA ASN A 727 -11.11 -4.35 -26.65
C ASN A 727 -9.90 -3.84 -27.47
N GLY A 728 -10.00 -2.64 -28.05
CA GLY A 728 -8.94 -1.98 -28.80
C GLY A 728 -7.88 -1.33 -27.90
N VAL A 729 -6.77 -0.88 -28.53
CA VAL A 729 -5.71 -0.10 -27.87
C VAL A 729 -5.90 1.37 -28.24
N GLY A 730 -6.05 2.22 -27.22
CA GLY A 730 -6.23 3.65 -27.42
C GLY A 730 -4.94 4.45 -27.41
N ARG A 731 -5.09 5.77 -27.30
CA ARG A 731 -3.97 6.74 -27.32
C ARG A 731 -4.23 7.86 -26.33
N ASP A 732 -3.15 8.47 -25.84
CA ASP A 732 -3.24 9.60 -24.94
C ASP A 732 -3.90 10.80 -25.64
N VAL A 733 -4.74 11.51 -24.90
CA VAL A 733 -5.46 12.69 -25.39
C VAL A 733 -4.88 13.94 -24.73
N LEU A 734 -4.52 14.93 -25.53
CA LEU A 734 -4.13 16.26 -25.08
C LEU A 734 -5.29 17.24 -25.32
N ILE A 735 -5.62 18.02 -24.29
CA ILE A 735 -6.67 19.03 -24.28
C ILE A 735 -6.09 20.36 -23.77
N PHE A 736 -6.40 21.47 -24.45
CA PHE A 736 -6.00 22.82 -24.04
C PHE A 736 -7.00 23.85 -24.58
N SER A 737 -7.08 25.03 -23.97
CA SER A 737 -8.00 26.10 -24.39
C SER A 737 -7.34 27.18 -25.26
N ASP A 738 -8.15 28.09 -25.79
CA ASP A 738 -7.72 29.33 -26.44
C ASP A 738 -6.94 30.27 -25.52
N GLY A 739 -7.05 30.10 -24.19
CA GLY A 739 -6.18 30.77 -23.21
C GLY A 739 -4.69 30.45 -23.38
N HIS A 740 -4.33 29.37 -24.08
CA HIS A 740 -2.97 29.05 -24.49
C HIS A 740 -2.69 29.49 -25.94
N GLU A 741 -2.90 30.77 -26.26
CA GLU A 741 -2.85 31.39 -27.60
C GLU A 741 -1.81 30.77 -28.54
N GLY A 742 -0.54 30.74 -28.14
CA GLY A 742 0.55 30.25 -29.00
C GLY A 742 0.46 28.76 -29.38
N LEU A 743 -0.05 27.89 -28.51
CA LEU A 743 -0.26 26.47 -28.81
C LEU A 743 -1.56 26.29 -29.60
N TYR A 744 -2.58 27.04 -29.21
CA TYR A 744 -3.89 27.03 -29.84
C TYR A 744 -3.81 27.39 -31.32
N ASP A 745 -3.22 28.55 -31.64
CA ASP A 745 -3.09 29.04 -33.00
C ASP A 745 -2.24 28.13 -33.88
N ASP A 746 -1.15 27.57 -33.33
CA ASP A 746 -0.27 26.67 -34.07
C ASP A 746 -1.00 25.37 -34.48
N VAL A 747 -1.77 24.79 -33.55
CA VAL A 747 -2.54 23.57 -33.81
C VAL A 747 -3.72 23.85 -34.75
N LEU A 748 -4.50 24.91 -34.51
CA LEU A 748 -5.64 25.26 -35.36
C LEU A 748 -5.22 25.55 -36.80
N THR A 749 -4.19 26.38 -36.98
CA THR A 749 -3.72 26.79 -38.30
C THR A 749 -3.21 25.59 -39.09
N LYS A 750 -2.54 24.63 -38.45
CA LYS A 750 -1.97 23.47 -39.16
C LYS A 750 -2.96 22.34 -39.41
N PHE A 751 -3.91 22.09 -38.50
CA PHE A 751 -4.86 20.97 -38.63
C PHE A 751 -6.20 21.33 -39.27
N TYR A 752 -6.65 22.58 -39.13
CA TYR A 752 -8.02 22.99 -39.50
C TYR A 752 -8.08 24.17 -40.49
N SER A 753 -6.95 24.70 -40.97
CA SER A 753 -6.97 25.71 -42.04
C SER A 753 -7.26 25.13 -43.43
N LYS A 754 -7.68 26.00 -44.36
CA LYS A 754 -8.01 25.65 -45.75
C LYS A 754 -6.85 25.03 -46.55
N ARG A 755 -5.60 25.22 -46.10
CA ARG A 755 -4.40 24.58 -46.66
C ARG A 755 -4.00 23.43 -45.73
N GLN A 756 -4.75 22.32 -45.77
CA GLN A 756 -4.44 21.13 -44.96
C GLN A 756 -3.05 20.59 -45.30
N ALA A 757 -2.08 20.82 -44.43
CA ALA A 757 -0.68 20.48 -44.70
C ALA A 757 -0.18 19.24 -43.94
N ALA A 758 -0.76 18.86 -42.79
CA ALA A 758 -0.30 17.68 -42.04
C ALA A 758 -1.36 17.08 -41.09
N SER A 759 -1.41 15.75 -41.00
CA SER A 759 -2.19 15.01 -39.98
C SER A 759 -1.46 14.90 -38.64
N LYS A 760 -0.16 15.19 -38.62
CA LYS A 760 0.73 15.13 -37.44
C LYS A 760 1.57 16.39 -37.34
N LEU A 761 1.80 16.86 -36.12
CA LEU A 761 2.55 18.07 -35.82
C LEU A 761 3.55 17.81 -34.69
N LYS A 762 4.81 18.22 -34.86
CA LYS A 762 5.77 18.30 -33.76
C LYS A 762 5.48 19.57 -32.96
N LEU A 763 5.29 19.45 -31.66
CA LEU A 763 5.09 20.60 -30.78
C LEU A 763 6.35 21.46 -30.73
N ASN A 764 6.17 22.77 -30.78
CA ASN A 764 7.25 23.73 -30.56
C ASN A 764 7.33 24.06 -29.06
N PRO A 765 8.42 23.70 -28.36
CA PRO A 765 8.56 23.92 -26.92
C PRO A 765 8.38 25.38 -26.48
N LYS A 766 8.68 26.35 -27.36
CA LYS A 766 8.47 27.77 -27.07
C LYS A 766 6.99 28.14 -26.98
N THR A 767 6.17 27.59 -27.88
CA THR A 767 4.73 27.90 -27.92
C THR A 767 3.90 26.95 -27.08
N SER A 768 4.43 25.77 -26.72
CA SER A 768 3.77 24.79 -25.84
C SER A 768 4.13 24.96 -24.36
N GLY A 769 4.88 26.00 -23.99
CA GLY A 769 5.30 26.24 -22.61
C GLY A 769 6.18 25.11 -22.06
N GLY A 770 7.17 24.68 -22.82
CA GLY A 770 8.15 23.66 -22.46
C GLY A 770 7.77 22.21 -22.80
N MET A 771 6.52 21.95 -23.24
CA MET A 771 6.08 20.59 -23.56
C MET A 771 6.69 20.11 -24.89
N ALA A 772 7.43 19.01 -24.83
CA ALA A 772 7.96 18.32 -26.00
C ALA A 772 7.05 17.15 -26.42
N GLY A 773 6.87 16.97 -27.72
CA GLY A 773 6.07 15.85 -28.22
C GLY A 773 5.62 16.01 -29.66
N LYS A 774 4.81 15.06 -30.12
CA LYS A 774 4.08 15.15 -31.37
C LYS A 774 2.59 15.01 -31.09
N VAL A 775 1.77 15.74 -31.81
CA VAL A 775 0.31 15.63 -31.75
C VAL A 775 -0.22 15.19 -33.11
N GLU A 776 -1.35 14.48 -33.10
CA GLU A 776 -2.07 14.01 -34.27
C GLU A 776 -3.50 14.54 -34.23
N LYS A 777 -4.00 14.93 -35.40
CA LYS A 777 -5.36 15.44 -35.56
C LYS A 777 -6.36 14.34 -35.20
N LEU A 778 -7.33 14.67 -34.35
CA LEU A 778 -8.42 13.75 -34.04
C LEU A 778 -9.52 13.88 -35.13
N PRO A 779 -9.85 12.81 -35.89
CA PRO A 779 -10.75 12.91 -37.04
C PRO A 779 -12.17 13.39 -36.69
N GLU A 780 -12.68 12.98 -35.53
CA GLU A 780 -14.06 13.24 -35.07
C GLU A 780 -14.23 14.60 -34.38
N TYR A 781 -13.13 15.29 -34.07
CA TYR A 781 -13.21 16.57 -33.36
C TYR A 781 -13.48 17.73 -34.32
N VAL A 782 -14.51 18.50 -33.99
CA VAL A 782 -14.89 19.73 -34.69
C VAL A 782 -14.59 20.90 -33.76
N PRO A 783 -13.65 21.81 -34.14
CA PRO A 783 -13.40 23.02 -33.38
C PRO A 783 -14.66 23.86 -33.20
N HIS A 784 -14.83 24.49 -32.04
CA HIS A 784 -15.93 25.41 -31.75
C HIS A 784 -17.33 24.78 -31.80
N GLY A 785 -17.42 23.45 -31.62
CA GLY A 785 -18.69 22.75 -31.48
C GLY A 785 -19.32 22.89 -30.09
N ALA A 786 -20.50 22.30 -29.90
CA ALA A 786 -21.12 22.18 -28.59
C ALA A 786 -20.49 21.03 -27.79
N LEU A 787 -20.23 21.26 -26.50
CA LEU A 787 -19.81 20.24 -25.54
C LEU A 787 -21.05 19.73 -24.80
N ARG A 788 -21.38 18.45 -25.01
CA ARG A 788 -22.53 17.80 -24.38
C ARG A 788 -22.08 16.87 -23.25
N TYR A 789 -22.80 16.90 -22.14
CA TYR A 789 -22.55 15.98 -21.04
C TYR A 789 -22.89 14.54 -21.44
N PRO A 790 -22.01 13.54 -21.20
CA PRO A 790 -22.18 12.21 -21.75
C PRO A 790 -23.22 11.34 -21.04
N LEU A 791 -23.69 11.69 -19.83
CA LEU A 791 -24.61 10.85 -19.04
C LEU A 791 -26.05 11.36 -19.03
N GLU A 792 -27.00 10.44 -18.92
CA GLU A 792 -28.42 10.67 -19.23
C GLU A 792 -29.13 11.67 -18.31
N ARG A 793 -28.82 11.69 -17.00
CA ARG A 793 -29.50 12.55 -16.03
C ARG A 793 -29.07 14.02 -16.14
N ARG A 794 -28.04 14.33 -16.94
CA ARG A 794 -27.53 15.69 -17.18
C ARG A 794 -27.22 16.45 -15.89
N ALA A 795 -26.53 15.77 -14.96
CA ALA A 795 -26.12 16.39 -13.71
C ALA A 795 -25.10 17.54 -13.89
N MET A 796 -24.47 17.64 -15.06
CA MET A 796 -23.58 18.75 -15.45
C MET A 796 -24.12 19.48 -16.70
N PRO A 797 -23.86 20.80 -16.83
CA PRO A 797 -24.43 21.62 -17.89
C PRO A 797 -23.73 21.46 -19.25
N ASP A 798 -24.48 21.52 -20.33
CA ASP A 798 -23.90 21.58 -21.69
C ASP A 798 -23.30 22.97 -21.96
N LEU A 799 -22.29 23.04 -22.85
CA LEU A 799 -21.78 24.30 -23.39
C LEU A 799 -22.07 24.36 -24.88
N ASP A 800 -22.71 25.45 -25.33
CA ASP A 800 -22.99 25.64 -26.75
C ASP A 800 -21.73 25.97 -27.58
N TYR A 801 -20.66 26.44 -26.92
CA TYR A 801 -19.41 26.83 -27.57
C TYR A 801 -18.19 26.34 -26.78
N ASP A 802 -17.54 25.30 -27.27
CA ASP A 802 -16.29 24.77 -26.72
C ASP A 802 -15.07 25.52 -27.28
N ARG A 803 -14.35 26.22 -26.39
CA ARG A 803 -13.09 26.93 -26.66
C ARG A 803 -11.85 26.04 -26.52
N SER A 804 -12.03 24.79 -26.09
CA SER A 804 -10.93 23.84 -25.95
C SER A 804 -10.72 23.03 -27.23
N VAL A 805 -9.47 22.62 -27.48
CA VAL A 805 -9.04 21.76 -28.58
C VAL A 805 -8.59 20.42 -28.05
N ARG A 806 -9.00 19.36 -28.73
CA ARG A 806 -8.60 17.99 -28.46
C ARG A 806 -7.69 17.45 -29.56
N SER A 807 -6.56 16.87 -29.19
CA SER A 807 -5.62 16.22 -30.11
C SER A 807 -5.08 14.92 -29.51
N ILE A 808 -4.66 13.99 -30.36
CA ILE A 808 -3.98 12.77 -29.90
C ILE A 808 -2.53 13.13 -29.59
N LEU A 809 -2.04 12.78 -28.40
CA LEU A 809 -0.63 12.93 -28.04
C LEU A 809 0.13 11.67 -28.43
N LEU A 810 1.13 11.81 -29.29
CA LEU A 810 2.02 10.74 -29.70
C LEU A 810 3.25 10.75 -28.80
N LYS A 811 3.38 9.70 -27.96
CA LYS A 811 4.61 9.42 -27.24
C LYS A 811 5.74 9.14 -28.25
N LYS A 812 6.95 9.66 -27.99
CA LYS A 812 8.16 9.15 -28.65
C LYS A 812 8.33 7.71 -28.17
N LEU A 813 7.93 6.75 -28.99
CA LEU A 813 8.26 5.35 -28.77
C LEU A 813 9.77 5.18 -29.05
N LYS A 814 10.47 4.64 -28.04
CA LYS A 814 11.88 4.22 -27.96
C LYS A 814 12.81 5.17 -27.21
N PHE A 815 13.15 4.75 -25.99
CA PHE A 815 14.51 4.81 -25.46
C PHE A 815 15.21 3.50 -25.84
#